data_AF-A0A7K2B226-F1
#
_entry.id   AF-A0A7K2B226-F1
#
_cell.length_a   1.000
_cell.length_b   1.000
_cell.length_c   1.000
_cell.angle_alpha   90.00
_cell.angle_beta   90.00
_cell.angle_gamma   90.00
#
_symmetry.space_group_name_H-M   'P 1'
#
loop_
_entity.id
_entity.type
_entity.pdbx_description
1 polymer ?
#
loop_
_entity_poly.entity_id
_entity_poly.type
_entity_poly.pdbx_seq_one_letter_code
_entity_poly.pdbx_strand_id
1 'polypeptide(L)'
;MTRRLARGAVVALAAALGVAALSTAVAAQAAEEDEAAAEPVEAVPRFVSVAAGFYHSCGVYADGSVACWGENGWGQAEPPAGQFSDVVAGARHSCGLKSNMTITCWGDNTHGQTGAPDGHFLAISAGAYHSCAVRLDESVVCWGSNASSQGAVPRGTYSAVAGGAGHSCGLRTDATIVCWGDNTYGQTDAPPGEFSAVATGDQHSCGLGSDGTVTCWGADFVGQTDAPAGEFSAVSGGIWHTCGLRTDATVVCWGDGNYGQTNAPPGEFSTVTTGGLHSCGLRADGTIECWGNLHRLTAAPDGRFSALNVGAEHSCALGSDGTIACWGNNTSGRTSAPTGEFTAVSAGTWHSCALAADATLACWGENSYGQANVPEGEYSVVSAGWLHSCAVGSDAAVTCWGHNDDGQLDAPDGEYTEVASGGLHSCAVGSDGTVSCWGNDNHSQASPPEGRFTAVATGDEHSCGVRADAAIVCWGGNWAGQSDPPDGEFSAVTVGMWYTCGLRTDGTVACWGYDGGLADPPEGTFSAIGTGRRHVCGLRTDGTIACWDFAPVVATPSGVRAVTGADPGSCRPLGVHNEPTAGFPLPAWAVSAHGTVRVAVLFLDFPDATAAHTTQREAEIGLPVAEEYLETSSYGNLDVEFVPLHRWLRADRNRFDPEEGHPADLQQAVADMTVRLADDDFDFTGFDSVMIVMPSSHFSGGDAGRAVHTEEGPVGGITRINLFPVEDRPREPIQWGRVAAHELIHNLGLVDYYAIGHAHQLPDPEAGKIWVAGAFGPMGLGVRILAEPRDPRLVHLVRFPNGATSSQFTPELGAWEMLAWSRWQLGWLDETQIRCVTEPAQTVDLSPIADPGEGIAMAAVPLSDTEVLVIESRRRTGYDAGWRFRWSNGATSTLPGLPTEGVLVYTVDAARVSGLLPLKIAGDTGNGRVDAYPILTVGESVTLHGYTVTLDSASGEIHTVTITKTVEDDAEAAETGQGQA
;
A
#
# COMPACT_ATOMS: atom_id res chain seq x y z
N MET A 1 -18.44 -49.16 48.91
CA MET A 1 -19.62 -48.64 49.65
C MET A 1 -19.75 -47.16 49.30
N THR A 2 -20.69 -46.76 48.43
CA THR A 2 -22.07 -46.32 48.77
C THR A 2 -22.11 -45.15 49.75
N ARG A 3 -22.85 -44.04 49.51
CA ARG A 3 -23.64 -43.60 48.33
C ARG A 3 -24.09 -42.15 48.61
N ARG A 4 -24.24 -41.34 47.55
CA ARG A 4 -25.33 -40.35 47.34
C ARG A 4 -25.78 -39.38 48.46
N LEU A 5 -25.76 -38.10 48.05
CA LEU A 5 -26.89 -37.14 48.06
C LEU A 5 -27.35 -36.41 49.34
N ALA A 6 -27.51 -35.10 49.11
CA ALA A 6 -28.66 -34.25 49.41
C ALA A 6 -28.72 -33.44 50.71
N ARG A 7 -28.74 -32.11 50.46
CA ARG A 7 -29.71 -31.09 50.94
C ARG A 7 -29.98 -30.97 52.44
N GLY A 8 -29.94 -29.70 52.87
CA GLY A 8 -31.03 -29.16 53.70
C GLY A 8 -30.64 -28.72 55.10
N ALA A 9 -30.12 -27.50 55.19
CA ALA A 9 -30.63 -26.38 56.00
C ALA A 9 -31.13 -26.55 57.45
N VAL A 10 -31.11 -25.40 58.15
CA VAL A 10 -31.82 -25.08 59.41
C VAL A 10 -31.10 -25.45 60.72
N VAL A 11 -30.22 -24.54 61.13
CA VAL A 11 -30.33 -23.72 62.36
C VAL A 11 -31.07 -24.33 63.57
N ALA A 12 -30.37 -24.45 64.70
CA ALA A 12 -30.87 -23.95 66.00
C ALA A 12 -29.73 -23.75 67.02
N LEU A 13 -29.95 -22.77 67.92
CA LEU A 13 -29.18 -22.46 69.13
C LEU A 13 -29.01 -23.70 70.07
N ALA A 14 -28.08 -23.78 71.04
CA ALA A 14 -27.36 -22.72 71.76
C ALA A 14 -26.05 -23.21 72.44
N ALA A 15 -25.28 -22.23 72.94
CA ALA A 15 -24.64 -22.18 74.28
C ALA A 15 -23.10 -22.30 74.44
N ALA A 16 -22.61 -21.37 75.30
CA ALA A 16 -21.49 -21.46 76.25
C ALA A 16 -20.01 -21.27 75.81
N LEU A 17 -19.48 -20.10 76.20
CA LEU A 17 -18.25 -19.89 77.01
C LEU A 17 -16.96 -20.70 76.72
N GLY A 18 -15.87 -19.98 76.38
CA GLY A 18 -14.62 -20.05 77.15
C GLY A 18 -13.27 -20.33 76.44
N VAL A 19 -12.31 -19.41 76.66
CA VAL A 19 -10.83 -19.60 76.69
C VAL A 19 -10.09 -19.80 75.35
N ALA A 20 -8.85 -19.28 75.31
CA ALA A 20 -7.76 -19.47 74.33
C ALA A 20 -7.92 -18.77 72.95
N ALA A 21 -6.86 -18.33 72.24
CA ALA A 21 -5.45 -18.06 72.62
C ALA A 21 -4.70 -17.40 71.42
N LEU A 22 -3.58 -16.68 71.69
CA LEU A 22 -2.37 -16.50 70.82
C LEU A 22 -2.59 -15.88 69.41
N SER A 23 -1.69 -15.20 68.69
CA SER A 23 -0.27 -14.79 68.76
C SER A 23 -0.08 -13.69 67.67
N THR A 24 0.98 -12.87 67.51
CA THR A 24 2.24 -12.52 68.24
C THR A 24 2.79 -11.22 67.62
N ALA A 25 3.60 -10.43 68.34
CA ALA A 25 4.44 -9.37 67.75
C ALA A 25 5.75 -9.22 68.54
N VAL A 26 6.89 -9.48 67.88
CA VAL A 26 8.29 -9.36 68.37
C VAL A 26 9.12 -9.17 67.08
N ALA A 27 9.71 -8.02 66.74
CA ALA A 27 10.84 -7.29 67.33
C ALA A 27 12.21 -8.00 67.16
N ALA A 28 13.21 -7.32 66.57
CA ALA A 28 14.64 -7.45 66.90
C ALA A 28 15.51 -6.41 66.18
N GLN A 29 16.59 -5.98 66.84
CA GLN A 29 17.74 -5.29 66.24
C GLN A 29 18.90 -6.29 66.09
N ALA A 30 19.74 -6.13 65.06
CA ALA A 30 21.15 -6.55 65.03
C ALA A 30 21.87 -5.80 63.89
N ALA A 31 23.21 -5.77 63.91
CA ALA A 31 24.01 -4.83 63.12
C ALA A 31 25.01 -5.50 62.15
N GLU A 32 25.43 -4.70 61.15
CA GLU A 32 26.67 -4.77 60.35
C GLU A 32 26.96 -6.04 59.52
N GLU A 33 26.80 -5.94 58.19
CA GLU A 33 27.89 -6.10 57.21
C GLU A 33 27.46 -5.62 55.79
N ASP A 34 28.39 -4.98 55.08
CA ASP A 34 28.41 -4.61 53.64
C ASP A 34 27.11 -4.19 52.91
N GLU A 35 26.96 -2.88 52.68
CA GLU A 35 26.26 -2.35 51.48
C GLU A 35 27.20 -1.40 50.73
N ALA A 36 27.59 -1.80 49.51
CA ALA A 36 28.10 -0.87 48.52
C ALA A 36 27.01 0.17 48.21
N ALA A 37 27.42 1.43 48.02
CA ALA A 37 26.47 2.51 47.75
C ALA A 37 25.69 2.22 46.45
N ALA A 38 24.41 1.88 46.60
CA ALA A 38 23.48 1.96 45.49
C ALA A 38 23.30 3.43 45.12
N GLU A 39 23.70 3.79 43.91
CA GLU A 39 23.27 5.02 43.23
C GLU A 39 21.74 5.11 43.32
N PRO A 40 21.16 6.33 43.42
CA PRO A 40 19.71 6.48 43.41
C PRO A 40 19.18 6.01 42.06
N VAL A 41 18.51 4.86 42.05
CA VAL A 41 17.77 4.38 40.88
C VAL A 41 16.71 5.44 40.56
N GLU A 42 16.90 6.17 39.46
CA GLU A 42 15.86 7.07 38.96
C GLU A 42 14.59 6.26 38.76
N ALA A 43 13.50 6.71 39.39
CA ALA A 43 12.22 6.04 39.25
C ALA A 43 11.76 6.19 37.80
N VAL A 44 11.80 5.09 37.04
CA VAL A 44 11.31 5.02 35.66
C VAL A 44 9.94 5.70 35.59
N PRO A 45 9.78 6.76 34.76
CA PRO A 45 8.57 7.56 34.78
C PRO A 45 7.40 6.73 34.28
N ARG A 46 6.40 6.52 35.15
CA ARG A 46 5.26 5.64 34.88
C ARG A 46 4.11 6.42 34.26
N PHE A 47 3.49 5.86 33.23
CA PHE A 47 2.26 6.38 32.66
C PHE A 47 1.05 5.98 33.52
N VAL A 48 0.03 6.85 33.53
CA VAL A 48 -1.25 6.67 34.24
C VAL A 48 -2.47 6.76 33.32
N SER A 49 -2.31 7.30 32.11
CA SER A 49 -3.30 7.26 31.02
C SER A 49 -2.56 7.14 29.68
N VAL A 50 -3.19 6.54 28.68
CA VAL A 50 -2.70 6.39 27.31
C VAL A 50 -3.87 6.45 26.32
N ALA A 51 -3.67 7.14 25.21
CA ALA A 51 -4.61 7.20 24.09
C ALA A 51 -3.86 6.98 22.77
N ALA A 52 -4.46 6.19 21.87
CA ALA A 52 -4.01 6.05 20.49
C ALA A 52 -4.98 6.81 19.57
N GLY A 53 -4.42 7.66 18.70
CA GLY A 53 -5.10 8.33 17.60
C GLY A 53 -4.85 7.59 16.27
N PHE A 54 -5.26 8.17 15.14
CA PHE A 54 -5.14 7.43 13.87
C PHE A 54 -3.68 7.25 13.43
N TYR A 55 -2.83 8.24 13.66
CA TYR A 55 -1.43 8.25 13.19
C TYR A 55 -0.38 8.43 14.31
N HIS A 56 -0.81 8.68 15.55
CA HIS A 56 0.06 8.91 16.71
C HIS A 56 -0.58 8.38 18.00
N SER A 57 0.21 8.29 19.07
CA SER A 57 -0.26 7.95 20.42
C SER A 57 0.27 8.97 21.44
N CYS A 58 -0.42 9.11 22.57
CA CYS A 58 -0.05 9.98 23.68
C CYS A 58 -0.23 9.26 25.02
N GLY A 59 0.55 9.63 26.03
CA GLY A 59 0.42 9.14 27.39
C GLY A 59 0.67 10.24 28.44
N VAL A 60 -0.04 10.15 29.56
CA VAL A 60 0.13 11.04 30.72
C VAL A 60 0.98 10.33 31.77
N TYR A 61 2.07 10.96 32.22
CA TYR A 61 2.89 10.47 33.33
C TYR A 61 2.23 10.69 34.69
N ALA A 62 2.65 9.94 35.71
CA ALA A 62 2.16 10.06 37.08
C ALA A 62 2.41 11.45 37.72
N ASP A 63 3.31 12.25 37.16
CA ASP A 63 3.56 13.64 37.56
C ASP A 63 2.71 14.66 36.80
N GLY A 64 1.81 14.22 35.90
CA GLY A 64 0.92 15.04 35.09
C GLY A 64 1.54 15.62 33.82
N SER A 65 2.80 15.33 33.49
CA SER A 65 3.38 15.65 32.18
C SER A 65 2.85 14.70 31.09
N VAL A 66 2.98 15.07 29.82
CA VAL A 66 2.49 14.28 28.67
C VAL A 66 3.64 14.03 27.70
N ALA A 67 3.72 12.82 27.16
CA ALA A 67 4.55 12.47 26.01
C ALA A 67 3.65 11.93 24.88
N CYS A 68 4.03 12.19 23.64
CA CYS A 68 3.36 11.66 22.45
C CYS A 68 4.40 11.18 21.43
N TRP A 69 4.02 10.23 20.58
CA TRP A 69 4.89 9.60 19.58
C TRP A 69 4.09 9.11 18.36
N GLY A 70 4.69 9.14 17.17
CA GLY A 70 4.04 8.79 15.89
C GLY A 70 4.17 9.91 14.85
N GLU A 71 3.23 10.01 13.92
CA GLU A 71 3.16 11.11 12.93
C GLU A 71 3.05 12.46 13.66
N ASN A 72 3.84 13.45 13.22
CA ASN A 72 3.90 14.78 13.84
C ASN A 72 3.81 15.94 12.83
N GLY A 73 3.37 15.71 11.59
CA GLY A 73 3.32 16.74 10.53
C GLY A 73 2.44 17.97 10.83
N TRP A 74 1.67 17.95 11.91
CA TRP A 74 0.84 19.06 12.40
C TRP A 74 1.21 19.51 13.82
N GLY A 75 2.29 18.99 14.39
CA GLY A 75 2.65 19.17 15.81
C GLY A 75 1.79 18.36 16.78
N GLN A 76 1.04 17.36 16.31
CA GLN A 76 0.10 16.59 17.14
C GLN A 76 0.76 15.71 18.21
N ALA A 77 2.04 15.39 18.02
CA ALA A 77 2.89 14.70 18.99
C ALA A 77 3.77 15.65 19.83
N GLU A 78 3.55 16.98 19.76
CA GLU A 78 4.23 17.98 20.58
C GLU A 78 3.31 18.51 21.70
N PRO A 79 3.21 17.81 22.85
CA PRO A 79 2.35 18.24 23.94
C PRO A 79 2.82 19.56 24.56
N PRO A 80 1.93 20.55 24.74
CA PRO A 80 2.28 21.81 25.37
C PRO A 80 2.56 21.60 26.87
N ALA A 81 3.55 22.32 27.39
CA ALA A 81 3.92 22.26 28.81
C ALA A 81 2.71 22.49 29.73
N GLY A 82 2.44 21.55 30.63
CA GLY A 82 1.24 21.56 31.45
C GLY A 82 1.16 20.42 32.46
N GLN A 83 0.03 20.37 33.15
CA GLN A 83 -0.30 19.39 34.18
C GLN A 83 -1.67 18.81 33.83
N PHE A 84 -1.65 17.63 33.22
CA PHE A 84 -2.78 16.93 32.66
C PHE A 84 -3.17 15.76 33.55
N SER A 85 -4.48 15.50 33.65
CA SER A 85 -5.04 14.31 34.28
C SER A 85 -5.46 13.26 33.26
N ASP A 86 -5.66 13.67 32.00
CA ASP A 86 -6.02 12.76 30.91
C ASP A 86 -5.63 13.35 29.54
N VAL A 87 -5.51 12.50 28.52
CA VAL A 87 -5.17 12.86 27.13
C VAL A 87 -5.95 12.00 26.14
N VAL A 88 -6.37 12.61 25.02
CA VAL A 88 -6.99 11.92 23.88
C VAL A 88 -6.32 12.36 22.58
N ALA A 89 -6.24 11.44 21.62
CA ALA A 89 -5.65 11.65 20.31
C ALA A 89 -6.71 11.41 19.23
N GLY A 90 -6.88 12.36 18.32
CA GLY A 90 -7.72 12.24 17.13
C GLY A 90 -6.94 11.71 15.93
N ALA A 91 -7.30 12.09 14.71
CA ALA A 91 -6.48 11.69 13.56
C ALA A 91 -5.16 12.46 13.50
N ARG A 92 -5.24 13.80 13.59
CA ARG A 92 -4.09 14.72 13.43
C ARG A 92 -4.04 15.80 14.51
N HIS A 93 -4.74 15.61 15.62
CA HIS A 93 -4.75 16.51 16.76
C HIS A 93 -4.81 15.73 18.07
N SER A 94 -4.50 16.42 19.15
CA SER A 94 -4.49 15.89 20.52
C SER A 94 -5.18 16.88 21.44
N CYS A 95 -5.84 16.38 22.49
CA CYS A 95 -6.45 17.19 23.53
C CYS A 95 -6.12 16.62 24.91
N GLY A 96 -5.67 17.47 25.82
CA GLY A 96 -5.42 17.12 27.22
C GLY A 96 -6.40 17.80 28.16
N LEU A 97 -6.94 17.04 29.13
CA LEU A 97 -7.71 17.57 30.24
C LEU A 97 -6.74 17.91 31.38
N LYS A 98 -6.71 19.18 31.78
CA LYS A 98 -5.85 19.66 32.86
C LYS A 98 -6.44 19.34 34.23
N SER A 99 -5.60 19.27 35.26
CA SER A 99 -6.01 19.03 36.66
C SER A 99 -6.97 20.09 37.24
N ASN A 100 -7.07 21.27 36.62
CA ASN A 100 -8.07 22.31 36.91
C ASN A 100 -9.39 22.15 36.11
N MET A 101 -9.58 20.99 35.45
CA MET A 101 -10.73 20.61 34.63
C MET A 101 -10.91 21.43 33.33
N THR A 102 -9.90 22.18 32.89
CA THR A 102 -9.92 22.91 31.60
C THR A 102 -9.21 22.11 30.50
N ILE A 103 -9.61 22.29 29.24
CA ILE A 103 -9.04 21.56 28.10
C ILE A 103 -7.94 22.38 27.44
N THR A 104 -6.95 21.72 26.85
CA THR A 104 -6.00 22.33 25.91
C THR A 104 -5.70 21.34 24.81
N CYS A 105 -5.84 21.77 23.56
CA CYS A 105 -5.62 20.94 22.39
C CYS A 105 -4.50 21.51 21.51
N TRP A 106 -3.85 20.65 20.75
CA TRP A 106 -2.72 20.94 19.87
C TRP A 106 -2.75 20.00 18.65
N GLY A 107 -1.94 20.26 17.63
CA GLY A 107 -2.04 19.60 16.33
C GLY A 107 -2.89 20.36 15.30
N ASP A 108 -3.40 19.64 14.31
CA ASP A 108 -4.23 20.17 13.21
C ASP A 108 -5.46 20.92 13.73
N ASN A 109 -5.72 22.09 13.14
CA ASN A 109 -6.85 22.95 13.44
C ASN A 109 -7.64 23.40 12.19
N THR A 110 -7.48 22.71 11.04
CA THR A 110 -8.17 22.99 9.77
C THR A 110 -9.70 23.09 9.90
N HIS A 111 -10.29 22.37 10.86
CA HIS A 111 -11.72 22.35 11.15
C HIS A 111 -12.10 23.07 12.45
N GLY A 112 -11.14 23.70 13.14
CA GLY A 112 -11.34 24.31 14.46
C GLY A 112 -11.24 23.32 15.64
N GLN A 113 -10.74 22.10 15.42
CA GLN A 113 -10.76 21.02 16.40
C GLN A 113 -9.80 21.19 17.60
N THR A 114 -8.80 22.10 17.53
CA THR A 114 -8.01 22.51 18.70
C THR A 114 -8.59 23.73 19.43
N GLY A 115 -9.62 24.37 18.86
CA GLY A 115 -10.36 25.49 19.45
C GLY A 115 -11.29 25.09 20.60
N ALA A 116 -10.73 24.50 21.67
CA ALA A 116 -11.49 24.00 22.81
C ALA A 116 -12.33 25.10 23.48
N PRO A 117 -13.62 24.84 23.81
CA PRO A 117 -14.51 25.83 24.38
C PRO A 117 -14.18 26.14 25.85
N ASP A 118 -14.38 27.40 26.26
CA ASP A 118 -14.27 27.81 27.66
C ASP A 118 -15.23 27.03 28.57
N GLY A 119 -14.71 26.52 29.68
CA GLY A 119 -15.48 25.80 30.69
C GLY A 119 -14.65 24.87 31.57
N HIS A 120 -15.36 24.11 32.40
CA HIS A 120 -14.84 22.98 33.15
C HIS A 120 -15.54 21.70 32.72
N PHE A 121 -14.78 20.62 32.59
CA PHE A 121 -15.20 19.37 31.95
C PHE A 121 -14.83 18.15 32.79
N LEU A 122 -15.67 17.12 32.75
CA LEU A 122 -15.50 15.85 33.46
C LEU A 122 -14.65 14.86 32.66
N ALA A 123 -14.84 14.84 31.33
CA ALA A 123 -14.19 13.92 30.41
C ALA A 123 -14.07 14.57 29.02
N ILE A 124 -13.13 14.07 28.22
CA ILE A 124 -12.88 14.48 26.84
C ILE A 124 -12.79 13.26 25.91
N SER A 125 -13.07 13.45 24.63
CA SER A 125 -12.87 12.47 23.57
C SER A 125 -12.52 13.19 22.28
N ALA A 126 -11.62 12.62 21.49
CA ALA A 126 -11.35 13.05 20.12
C ALA A 126 -12.00 12.05 19.15
N GLY A 127 -12.56 12.55 18.06
CA GLY A 127 -12.78 11.79 16.84
C GLY A 127 -11.69 12.12 15.81
N ALA A 128 -11.87 11.75 14.54
CA ALA A 128 -10.86 12.00 13.51
C ALA A 128 -10.57 13.50 13.32
N TYR A 129 -11.61 14.33 13.16
CA TYR A 129 -11.51 15.77 12.84
C TYR A 129 -12.36 16.66 13.76
N HIS A 130 -12.82 16.12 14.89
CA HIS A 130 -13.60 16.83 15.89
C HIS A 130 -13.23 16.36 17.30
N SER A 131 -13.67 17.10 18.29
CA SER A 131 -13.44 16.83 19.71
C SER A 131 -14.74 17.06 20.47
N CYS A 132 -14.96 16.27 21.51
CA CYS A 132 -16.14 16.35 22.38
C CYS A 132 -15.72 16.35 23.86
N ALA A 133 -16.54 16.96 24.71
CA ALA A 133 -16.32 16.98 26.15
C ALA A 133 -17.64 16.98 26.93
N VAL A 134 -17.65 16.28 28.07
CA VAL A 134 -18.76 16.27 29.03
C VAL A 134 -18.54 17.42 30.03
N ARG A 135 -19.50 18.33 30.18
CA ARG A 135 -19.46 19.44 31.16
C ARG A 135 -19.82 18.96 32.56
N LEU A 136 -19.53 19.79 33.57
CA LEU A 136 -19.93 19.55 34.97
C LEU A 136 -21.45 19.42 35.19
N ASP A 137 -22.28 19.89 34.25
CA ASP A 137 -23.74 19.78 34.28
C ASP A 137 -24.27 18.59 33.44
N GLU A 138 -23.40 17.63 33.13
CA GLU A 138 -23.66 16.42 32.34
C GLU A 138 -24.08 16.70 30.88
N SER A 139 -24.02 17.95 30.41
CA SER A 139 -24.24 18.26 29.00
C SER A 139 -22.97 18.07 28.17
N VAL A 140 -23.09 17.58 26.94
CA VAL A 140 -21.96 17.41 26.02
C VAL A 140 -21.83 18.61 25.10
N VAL A 141 -20.59 19.03 24.83
CA VAL A 141 -20.25 19.96 23.76
C VAL A 141 -19.25 19.30 22.83
N CYS A 142 -19.43 19.47 21.51
CA CYS A 142 -18.48 19.06 20.49
C CYS A 142 -18.08 20.26 19.63
N TRP A 143 -16.85 20.27 19.13
CA TRP A 143 -16.26 21.31 18.29
C TRP A 143 -15.28 20.70 17.28
N GLY A 144 -14.92 21.44 16.24
CA GLY A 144 -14.21 20.91 15.07
C GLY A 144 -15.17 20.62 13.90
N SER A 145 -14.87 19.59 13.11
CA SER A 145 -15.67 19.23 11.94
C SER A 145 -17.12 18.88 12.29
N ASN A 146 -18.05 19.31 11.45
CA ASN A 146 -19.49 19.09 11.60
C ASN A 146 -20.19 18.81 10.26
N ALA A 147 -19.45 18.37 9.24
CA ALA A 147 -19.98 18.14 7.88
C ALA A 147 -21.09 17.08 7.85
N SER A 148 -21.01 16.08 8.73
CA SER A 148 -21.97 14.98 8.88
C SER A 148 -22.92 15.20 10.08
N SER A 149 -22.96 16.40 10.66
CA SER A 149 -23.67 16.70 11.92
C SER A 149 -23.08 16.02 13.19
N GLN A 150 -21.83 15.55 13.16
CA GLN A 150 -21.17 14.89 14.31
C GLN A 150 -20.95 15.79 15.54
N GLY A 151 -20.99 17.11 15.36
CA GLY A 151 -21.00 18.11 16.43
C GLY A 151 -22.41 18.50 16.92
N ALA A 152 -23.48 18.03 16.28
CA ALA A 152 -24.86 18.38 16.59
C ALA A 152 -25.44 17.54 17.75
N VAL A 153 -24.87 17.73 18.95
CA VAL A 153 -25.20 16.99 20.18
C VAL A 153 -26.73 16.99 20.47
N PRO A 154 -27.39 15.81 20.56
CA PRO A 154 -28.78 15.70 20.98
C PRO A 154 -28.98 16.20 22.42
N ARG A 155 -30.19 16.69 22.73
CA ARG A 155 -30.51 17.12 24.10
C ARG A 155 -30.59 15.92 25.03
N GLY A 156 -29.80 15.95 26.11
CA GLY A 156 -29.77 14.94 27.16
C GLY A 156 -28.69 15.24 28.20
N THR A 157 -28.60 14.37 29.21
CA THR A 157 -27.52 14.30 30.20
C THR A 157 -26.71 13.04 29.97
N TYR A 158 -25.39 13.17 30.01
CA TYR A 158 -24.42 12.19 29.56
C TYR A 158 -23.33 11.96 30.61
N SER A 159 -22.95 10.71 30.81
CA SER A 159 -21.83 10.30 31.67
C SER A 159 -20.52 10.14 30.90
N ALA A 160 -20.60 9.79 29.61
CA ALA A 160 -19.43 9.65 28.73
C ALA A 160 -19.78 10.01 27.27
N VAL A 161 -18.76 10.31 26.48
CA VAL A 161 -18.85 10.53 25.03
C VAL A 161 -17.64 9.91 24.33
N ALA A 162 -17.85 9.34 23.15
CA ALA A 162 -16.82 8.80 22.26
C ALA A 162 -17.00 9.41 20.86
N GLY A 163 -15.90 9.83 20.23
CA GLY A 163 -15.85 10.36 18.87
C GLY A 163 -15.30 9.33 17.88
N GLY A 164 -16.04 9.04 16.81
CA GLY A 164 -15.55 8.27 15.66
C GLY A 164 -14.98 9.18 14.58
N ALA A 165 -14.88 8.69 13.34
CA ALA A 165 -14.41 9.53 12.25
C ALA A 165 -15.48 10.49 11.72
N GLY A 166 -16.70 9.98 11.50
CA GLY A 166 -17.84 10.72 10.98
C GLY A 166 -18.99 10.92 11.97
N HIS A 167 -18.92 10.33 13.17
CA HIS A 167 -20.00 10.30 14.17
C HIS A 167 -19.48 10.49 15.60
N SER A 168 -20.41 10.64 16.54
CA SER A 168 -20.16 10.61 17.97
C SER A 168 -21.23 9.77 18.67
N CYS A 169 -20.87 9.11 19.77
CA CYS A 169 -21.79 8.37 20.63
C CYS A 169 -21.69 8.87 22.08
N GLY A 170 -22.83 9.14 22.71
CA GLY A 170 -22.91 9.53 24.12
C GLY A 170 -23.63 8.48 24.96
N LEU A 171 -23.00 8.07 26.06
CA LEU A 171 -23.65 7.28 27.10
C LEU A 171 -24.43 8.22 28.02
N ARG A 172 -25.73 7.99 28.14
CA ARG A 172 -26.62 8.79 29.00
C ARG A 172 -26.55 8.36 30.46
N THR A 173 -26.96 9.26 31.35
CA THR A 173 -27.06 8.97 32.78
C THR A 173 -28.17 7.98 33.15
N ASP A 174 -29.01 7.57 32.19
CA ASP A 174 -29.95 6.44 32.28
C ASP A 174 -29.39 5.12 31.72
N ALA A 175 -28.08 5.04 31.49
CA ALA A 175 -27.34 3.91 30.91
C ALA A 175 -27.68 3.56 29.45
N THR A 176 -28.47 4.38 28.75
CA THR A 176 -28.72 4.20 27.30
C THR A 176 -27.69 4.90 26.43
N ILE A 177 -27.35 4.34 25.27
CA ILE A 177 -26.46 4.99 24.29
C ILE A 177 -27.29 5.74 23.26
N VAL A 178 -26.86 6.96 22.92
CA VAL A 178 -27.39 7.71 21.77
C VAL A 178 -26.24 8.23 20.95
N CYS A 179 -26.25 7.94 19.66
CA CYS A 179 -25.25 8.38 18.70
C CYS A 179 -25.84 9.38 17.68
N TRP A 180 -24.96 10.14 17.03
CA TRP A 180 -25.32 11.15 16.04
C TRP A 180 -24.14 11.44 15.11
N GLY A 181 -24.43 11.91 13.89
CA GLY A 181 -23.43 12.18 12.87
C GLY A 181 -23.70 11.39 11.59
N ASP A 182 -22.63 10.95 10.91
CA ASP A 182 -22.76 10.02 9.79
C ASP A 182 -23.38 8.69 10.25
N ASN A 183 -24.33 8.19 9.46
CA ASN A 183 -25.00 6.90 9.68
C ASN A 183 -24.96 6.03 8.41
N THR A 184 -23.95 6.20 7.58
CA THR A 184 -23.78 5.53 6.28
C THR A 184 -23.88 4.00 6.36
N TYR A 185 -23.49 3.41 7.50
CA TYR A 185 -23.51 1.97 7.79
C TYR A 185 -24.31 1.62 9.06
N GLY A 186 -25.17 2.52 9.56
CA GLY A 186 -25.92 2.28 10.79
C GLY A 186 -25.11 2.47 12.08
N GLN A 187 -23.94 3.10 12.03
CA GLN A 187 -23.05 3.28 13.19
C GLN A 187 -23.64 4.17 14.31
N THR A 188 -24.73 4.89 14.03
CA THR A 188 -25.51 5.64 15.03
C THR A 188 -26.77 4.92 15.52
N ASP A 189 -27.16 3.81 14.90
CA ASP A 189 -28.35 3.02 15.26
C ASP A 189 -28.09 2.12 16.49
N ALA A 190 -27.77 2.76 17.61
CA ALA A 190 -27.38 2.09 18.85
C ALA A 190 -28.49 1.12 19.35
N PRO A 191 -28.14 -0.15 19.65
CA PRO A 191 -29.11 -1.15 20.08
C PRO A 191 -29.69 -0.82 21.46
N PRO A 192 -30.96 -1.19 21.73
CA PRO A 192 -31.57 -0.97 23.04
C PRO A 192 -30.94 -1.87 24.11
N GLY A 193 -30.40 -1.27 25.17
CA GLY A 193 -29.76 -1.96 26.29
C GLY A 193 -29.32 -1.00 27.40
N GLU A 194 -28.81 -1.57 28.49
CA GLU A 194 -28.13 -0.82 29.56
C GLU A 194 -26.62 -1.04 29.44
N PHE A 195 -25.88 0.05 29.28
CA PHE A 195 -24.44 0.05 29.02
C PHE A 195 -23.66 0.81 30.10
N SER A 196 -22.41 0.40 30.30
CA SER A 196 -21.46 0.97 31.25
C SER A 196 -20.36 1.79 30.59
N ALA A 197 -20.02 1.48 29.33
CA ALA A 197 -19.09 2.25 28.50
C ALA A 197 -19.52 2.23 27.02
N VAL A 198 -19.00 3.19 26.25
CA VAL A 198 -19.17 3.28 24.80
C VAL A 198 -17.83 3.61 24.15
N ALA A 199 -17.56 2.98 23.00
CA ALA A 199 -16.42 3.22 22.14
C ALA A 199 -16.88 3.36 20.69
N THR A 200 -16.08 4.05 19.87
CA THR A 200 -16.36 4.33 18.46
C THR A 200 -15.09 4.11 17.65
N GLY A 201 -15.21 3.39 16.53
CA GLY A 201 -14.17 3.33 15.50
C GLY A 201 -14.42 4.35 14.39
N ASP A 202 -13.90 4.08 13.19
CA ASP A 202 -14.13 4.96 12.02
C ASP A 202 -15.62 4.94 11.60
N GLN A 203 -16.16 3.74 11.37
CA GLN A 203 -17.52 3.49 10.86
C GLN A 203 -18.31 2.45 11.69
N HIS A 204 -17.86 2.14 12.90
CA HIS A 204 -18.58 1.28 13.85
C HIS A 204 -18.55 1.85 15.27
N SER A 205 -19.37 1.27 16.13
CA SER A 205 -19.54 1.66 17.53
C SER A 205 -19.73 0.41 18.39
N CYS A 206 -19.25 0.44 19.63
CA CYS A 206 -19.36 -0.66 20.58
C CYS A 206 -19.83 -0.15 21.95
N GLY A 207 -20.72 -0.90 22.58
CA GLY A 207 -21.21 -0.68 23.93
C GLY A 207 -20.84 -1.84 24.83
N LEU A 208 -20.29 -1.54 26.01
CA LEU A 208 -20.03 -2.54 27.06
C LEU A 208 -21.26 -2.63 27.96
N GLY A 209 -21.96 -3.76 27.95
CA GLY A 209 -23.10 -4.05 28.82
C GLY A 209 -22.69 -4.04 30.30
N SER A 210 -23.66 -3.83 31.18
CA SER A 210 -23.44 -3.89 32.64
C SER A 210 -23.11 -5.30 33.17
N ASP A 211 -23.29 -6.32 32.33
CA ASP A 211 -22.91 -7.73 32.56
C ASP A 211 -21.53 -8.09 32.00
N GLY A 212 -20.79 -7.12 31.45
CA GLY A 212 -19.47 -7.32 30.84
C GLY A 212 -19.50 -7.82 29.40
N THR A 213 -20.68 -7.99 28.77
CA THR A 213 -20.77 -8.35 27.35
C THR A 213 -20.50 -7.14 26.46
N VAL A 214 -19.78 -7.31 25.35
CA VAL A 214 -19.60 -6.25 24.34
C VAL A 214 -20.61 -6.47 23.21
N THR A 215 -21.36 -5.42 22.88
CA THR A 215 -22.24 -5.38 21.70
C THR A 215 -21.74 -4.29 20.77
N CYS A 216 -21.38 -4.63 19.54
CA CYS A 216 -20.97 -3.67 18.51
C CYS A 216 -22.03 -3.56 17.40
N TRP A 217 -22.03 -2.44 16.68
CA TRP A 217 -22.95 -2.14 15.58
C TRP A 217 -22.32 -1.11 14.62
N GLY A 218 -22.89 -0.97 13.44
CA GLY A 218 -22.35 -0.15 12.36
C GLY A 218 -21.72 -1.02 11.27
N ALA A 219 -20.63 -0.55 10.68
CA ALA A 219 -19.99 -1.26 9.58
C ALA A 219 -19.18 -2.47 10.06
N ASP A 220 -19.36 -3.59 9.35
CA ASP A 220 -18.75 -4.88 9.67
C ASP A 220 -18.11 -5.46 8.40
N PHE A 221 -17.03 -4.81 7.97
CA PHE A 221 -16.30 -5.16 6.74
C PHE A 221 -15.49 -6.44 6.88
N VAL A 222 -14.94 -6.64 8.08
CA VAL A 222 -13.85 -7.57 8.43
C VAL A 222 -14.12 -8.21 9.81
N GLY A 223 -15.37 -8.23 10.25
CA GLY A 223 -15.77 -8.75 11.56
C GLY A 223 -15.41 -7.83 12.74
N GLN A 224 -15.20 -6.52 12.54
CA GLN A 224 -14.89 -5.59 13.64
C GLN A 224 -16.01 -5.42 14.67
N THR A 225 -17.24 -5.81 14.33
CA THR A 225 -18.38 -5.85 15.24
C THR A 225 -18.65 -7.24 15.84
N ASP A 226 -17.98 -8.29 15.35
CA ASP A 226 -18.06 -9.67 15.87
C ASP A 226 -17.31 -9.81 17.22
N ALA A 227 -17.86 -9.18 18.25
CA ALA A 227 -17.30 -9.19 19.60
C ALA A 227 -17.20 -10.64 20.13
N PRO A 228 -15.99 -11.15 20.45
CA PRO A 228 -15.81 -12.52 20.89
C PRO A 228 -16.39 -12.72 22.28
N ALA A 229 -16.96 -13.91 22.54
CA ALA A 229 -17.59 -14.23 23.81
C ALA A 229 -16.61 -14.11 25.01
N GLY A 230 -17.01 -13.39 26.04
CA GLY A 230 -16.24 -13.17 27.26
C GLY A 230 -16.84 -12.07 28.15
N GLU A 231 -16.26 -11.91 29.34
CA GLU A 231 -16.52 -10.76 30.21
C GLU A 231 -15.41 -9.71 30.04
N PHE A 232 -15.78 -8.50 29.67
CA PHE A 232 -14.89 -7.37 29.43
C PHE A 232 -15.07 -6.28 30.49
N SER A 233 -13.98 -5.55 30.74
CA SER A 233 -13.92 -4.39 31.64
C SER A 233 -13.70 -3.07 30.90
N ALA A 234 -13.16 -3.11 29.68
CA ALA A 234 -13.06 -1.97 28.77
C ALA A 234 -13.12 -2.43 27.30
N VAL A 235 -13.49 -1.51 26.40
CA VAL A 235 -13.52 -1.71 24.95
C VAL A 235 -13.04 -0.43 24.25
N SER A 236 -12.32 -0.57 23.13
CA SER A 236 -11.80 0.52 22.30
C SER A 236 -11.93 0.14 20.82
N GLY A 237 -12.38 1.07 19.97
CA GLY A 237 -12.52 0.88 18.52
C GLY A 237 -11.45 1.65 17.75
N GLY A 238 -10.74 0.97 16.84
CA GLY A 238 -9.83 1.58 15.87
C GLY A 238 -10.55 1.86 14.55
N ILE A 239 -9.82 2.06 13.45
CA ILE A 239 -10.47 2.30 12.15
C ILE A 239 -11.25 1.06 11.69
N TRP A 240 -10.57 -0.10 11.66
CA TRP A 240 -11.13 -1.36 11.15
C TRP A 240 -11.04 -2.53 12.13
N HIS A 241 -10.65 -2.29 13.38
CA HIS A 241 -10.55 -3.28 14.43
C HIS A 241 -11.13 -2.79 15.75
N THR A 242 -11.36 -3.70 16.68
CA THR A 242 -11.82 -3.42 18.04
C THR A 242 -10.96 -4.22 19.01
N CYS A 243 -10.59 -3.65 20.15
CA CYS A 243 -9.92 -4.34 21.24
C CYS A 243 -10.74 -4.26 22.53
N GLY A 244 -10.84 -5.38 23.24
CA GLY A 244 -11.45 -5.49 24.55
C GLY A 244 -10.45 -5.95 25.61
N LEU A 245 -10.47 -5.30 26.77
CA LEU A 245 -9.76 -5.75 27.98
C LEU A 245 -10.71 -6.64 28.77
N ARG A 246 -10.32 -7.88 29.05
CA ARG A 246 -11.10 -8.83 29.84
C ARG A 246 -11.04 -8.53 31.34
N THR A 247 -11.94 -9.13 32.10
CA THR A 247 -11.94 -9.09 33.57
C THR A 247 -10.74 -9.80 34.21
N ASP A 248 -10.03 -10.65 33.46
CA ASP A 248 -8.76 -11.29 33.83
C ASP A 248 -7.50 -10.50 33.41
N ALA A 249 -7.67 -9.23 33.02
CA ALA A 249 -6.62 -8.33 32.52
C ALA A 249 -5.97 -8.74 31.19
N THR A 250 -6.44 -9.77 30.48
CA THR A 250 -5.97 -10.09 29.12
C THR A 250 -6.64 -9.20 28.07
N VAL A 251 -5.90 -8.82 27.02
CA VAL A 251 -6.44 -8.12 25.86
C VAL A 251 -6.75 -9.11 24.74
N VAL A 252 -7.89 -8.96 24.08
CA VAL A 252 -8.16 -9.57 22.77
C VAL A 252 -8.72 -8.53 21.82
N CYS A 253 -8.29 -8.62 20.57
CA CYS A 253 -8.68 -7.74 19.49
C CYS A 253 -9.24 -8.54 18.31
N TRP A 254 -10.15 -7.95 17.55
CA TRP A 254 -10.87 -8.55 16.43
C TRP A 254 -11.17 -7.49 15.34
N GLY A 255 -11.52 -7.92 14.13
CA GLY A 255 -11.55 -7.05 12.93
C GLY A 255 -10.28 -7.18 12.08
N ASP A 256 -9.93 -6.13 11.34
CA ASP A 256 -8.75 -6.11 10.45
C ASP A 256 -7.45 -6.44 11.21
N GLY A 257 -6.75 -7.47 10.72
CA GLY A 257 -5.47 -7.93 11.26
C GLY A 257 -4.28 -7.79 10.31
N ASN A 258 -4.45 -7.15 9.14
CA ASN A 258 -3.44 -7.15 8.06
C ASN A 258 -2.07 -6.58 8.45
N TYR A 259 -1.99 -5.77 9.51
CA TYR A 259 -0.74 -5.23 10.05
C TYR A 259 -0.40 -5.78 11.44
N GLY A 260 -1.10 -6.83 11.88
CA GLY A 260 -0.95 -7.44 13.20
C GLY A 260 -1.57 -6.63 14.35
N GLN A 261 -2.43 -5.64 14.08
CA GLN A 261 -3.09 -4.82 15.11
C GLN A 261 -4.08 -5.59 15.99
N THR A 262 -4.51 -6.76 15.53
CA THR A 262 -5.29 -7.73 16.32
C THR A 262 -4.43 -8.70 17.15
N ASN A 263 -3.13 -8.80 16.87
CA ASN A 263 -2.19 -9.70 17.55
C ASN A 263 -1.74 -9.12 18.90
N ALA A 264 -2.66 -9.04 19.86
CA ALA A 264 -2.38 -8.52 21.19
C ALA A 264 -1.26 -9.31 21.90
N PRO A 265 -0.21 -8.65 22.42
CA PRO A 265 0.86 -9.30 23.15
C PRO A 265 0.35 -10.02 24.40
N PRO A 266 0.97 -11.15 24.81
CA PRO A 266 0.58 -11.85 26.02
C PRO A 266 0.85 -11.03 27.30
N GLY A 267 0.07 -11.29 28.34
CA GLY A 267 0.24 -10.73 29.68
C GLY A 267 -0.95 -9.89 30.16
N GLU A 268 -0.78 -9.26 31.32
CA GLU A 268 -1.81 -8.48 32.00
C GLU A 268 -1.69 -6.98 31.65
N PHE A 269 -2.84 -6.36 31.40
CA PHE A 269 -3.01 -4.95 31.08
C PHE A 269 -4.06 -4.29 31.98
N SER A 270 -3.90 -2.99 32.22
CA SER A 270 -4.80 -2.15 33.03
C SER A 270 -5.72 -1.26 32.19
N THR A 271 -5.31 -0.94 30.95
CA THR A 271 -6.15 -0.33 29.92
C THR A 271 -5.69 -0.77 28.53
N VAL A 272 -6.57 -0.65 27.54
CA VAL A 272 -6.30 -0.84 26.11
C VAL A 272 -6.93 0.30 25.31
N THR A 273 -6.22 0.79 24.31
CA THR A 273 -6.66 1.83 23.38
C THR A 273 -6.25 1.45 21.96
N THR A 274 -7.07 1.80 20.98
CA THR A 274 -6.89 1.47 19.57
C THR A 274 -6.73 2.73 18.74
N GLY A 275 -5.68 2.77 17.93
CA GLY A 275 -5.43 3.83 16.97
C GLY A 275 -5.93 3.46 15.58
N GLY A 276 -5.29 4.01 14.55
CA GLY A 276 -5.73 3.84 13.17
C GLY A 276 -5.58 2.41 12.68
N LEU A 277 -4.32 1.98 12.58
CA LEU A 277 -3.90 0.63 12.18
C LEU A 277 -3.02 -0.03 13.26
N HIS A 278 -3.11 0.47 14.51
CA HIS A 278 -2.34 0.00 15.66
C HIS A 278 -3.17 -0.01 16.94
N SER A 279 -2.61 -0.62 17.98
CA SER A 279 -3.21 -0.76 19.31
C SER A 279 -2.14 -0.52 20.36
N CYS A 280 -2.53 -0.03 21.54
CA CYS A 280 -1.65 0.19 22.69
C CYS A 280 -2.34 -0.27 23.99
N GLY A 281 -1.56 -0.77 24.94
CA GLY A 281 -2.03 -1.11 26.29
C GLY A 281 -1.05 -0.67 27.37
N LEU A 282 -1.59 -0.32 28.55
CA LEU A 282 -0.81 0.04 29.74
C LEU A 282 -0.72 -1.17 30.67
N ARG A 283 0.49 -1.66 30.96
CA ARG A 283 0.72 -2.77 31.90
C ARG A 283 0.64 -2.29 33.36
N ALA A 284 0.43 -3.23 34.28
CA ALA A 284 0.26 -2.93 35.71
C ALA A 284 1.50 -2.31 36.40
N ASP A 285 2.67 -2.37 35.76
CA ASP A 285 3.91 -1.72 36.21
C ASP A 285 4.07 -0.27 35.73
N GLY A 286 3.15 0.21 34.88
CA GLY A 286 3.17 1.56 34.28
C GLY A 286 3.88 1.66 32.93
N THR A 287 4.28 0.54 32.32
CA THR A 287 4.84 0.49 30.95
C THR A 287 3.75 0.45 29.89
N ILE A 288 3.99 1.09 28.74
CA ILE A 288 3.10 1.06 27.58
C ILE A 288 3.69 0.11 26.53
N GLU A 289 2.84 -0.75 25.97
CA GLU A 289 3.20 -1.62 24.85
C GLU A 289 2.21 -1.40 23.70
N CYS A 290 2.73 -1.17 22.49
CA CYS A 290 1.92 -0.96 21.29
C CYS A 290 2.31 -1.96 20.19
N TRP A 291 1.31 -2.39 19.40
CA TRP A 291 1.42 -3.39 18.34
C TRP A 291 0.55 -3.01 17.11
N GLY A 292 0.79 -3.63 15.95
CA GLY A 292 0.14 -3.29 14.68
C GLY A 292 1.03 -2.49 13.73
N ASN A 293 0.42 -1.72 12.81
CA ASN A 293 1.14 -0.80 11.93
C ASN A 293 1.61 0.43 12.70
N LEU A 294 2.76 0.31 13.36
CA LEU A 294 3.30 1.38 14.20
C LEU A 294 4.00 2.51 13.43
N HIS A 295 3.91 2.54 12.08
CA HIS A 295 4.49 3.56 11.19
C HIS A 295 5.87 4.08 11.64
N ARG A 296 6.77 3.18 12.09
CA ARG A 296 8.04 3.52 12.74
C ARG A 296 9.12 3.94 11.75
N LEU A 297 8.88 4.94 10.90
CA LEU A 297 9.93 5.64 10.15
C LEU A 297 10.57 6.72 11.03
N THR A 298 9.76 7.43 11.82
CA THR A 298 10.18 8.56 12.65
C THR A 298 10.45 8.20 14.13
N ALA A 299 9.87 7.10 14.62
CA ALA A 299 10.06 6.62 16.00
C ALA A 299 11.37 5.84 16.17
N ALA A 300 12.49 6.57 16.17
CA ALA A 300 13.81 6.00 16.45
C ALA A 300 13.89 5.37 17.86
N PRO A 301 14.65 4.27 18.05
CA PRO A 301 14.78 3.61 19.34
C PRO A 301 15.50 4.51 20.36
N ASP A 302 15.03 4.46 21.62
CA ASP A 302 15.68 5.15 22.73
C ASP A 302 17.08 4.58 22.99
N GLY A 303 18.10 5.44 23.02
CA GLY A 303 19.48 5.02 23.22
C GLY A 303 20.49 6.13 22.92
N ARG A 304 21.78 5.78 23.00
CA ARG A 304 22.88 6.61 22.48
C ARG A 304 23.61 5.83 21.39
N PHE A 305 23.73 6.45 20.23
CA PHE A 305 24.28 5.86 19.02
C PHE A 305 25.53 6.62 18.57
N SER A 306 26.46 5.90 17.93
CA SER A 306 27.72 6.42 17.38
C SER A 306 27.63 6.68 15.88
N ALA A 307 26.76 5.96 15.18
CA ALA A 307 26.48 6.13 13.76
C ALA A 307 24.99 5.90 13.46
N LEU A 308 24.53 6.49 12.36
CA LEU A 308 23.16 6.42 11.85
C LEU A 308 23.24 6.22 10.33
N ASN A 309 22.42 5.32 9.78
CA ASN A 309 22.21 5.19 8.35
C ASN A 309 20.72 4.97 8.07
N VAL A 310 20.22 5.58 7.00
CA VAL A 310 18.79 5.69 6.71
C VAL A 310 18.57 5.13 5.31
N GLY A 311 17.85 4.01 5.25
CA GLY A 311 17.41 3.40 4.01
C GLY A 311 16.04 3.92 3.57
N ALA A 312 15.55 3.44 2.43
CA ALA A 312 14.36 4.00 1.80
C ALA A 312 13.10 3.88 2.69
N GLU A 313 12.94 2.77 3.39
CA GLU A 313 11.75 2.42 4.20
C GLU A 313 12.09 1.88 5.60
N HIS A 314 13.36 1.90 5.98
CA HIS A 314 13.85 1.53 7.30
C HIS A 314 15.14 2.27 7.62
N SER A 315 15.44 2.42 8.90
CA SER A 315 16.63 3.10 9.40
C SER A 315 17.39 2.18 10.35
N CYS A 316 18.71 2.32 10.43
CA CYS A 316 19.57 1.56 11.32
C CYS A 316 20.57 2.47 12.03
N ALA A 317 20.82 2.22 13.30
CA ALA A 317 21.79 2.94 14.11
C ALA A 317 22.74 1.97 14.82
N LEU A 318 23.99 2.39 14.96
CA LEU A 318 25.04 1.62 15.62
C LEU A 318 25.23 2.15 17.06
N GLY A 319 25.11 1.25 18.04
CA GLY A 319 25.40 1.54 19.45
C GLY A 319 26.90 1.73 19.70
N SER A 320 27.26 2.38 20.80
CA SER A 320 28.67 2.50 21.23
C SER A 320 29.30 1.15 21.65
N ASP A 321 28.48 0.11 21.79
CA ASP A 321 28.85 -1.28 22.07
C ASP A 321 28.98 -2.14 20.80
N GLY A 322 28.83 -1.56 19.61
CA GLY A 322 28.90 -2.26 18.32
C GLY A 322 27.61 -2.99 17.93
N THR A 323 26.54 -2.89 18.72
CA THR A 323 25.23 -3.49 18.38
C THR A 323 24.47 -2.62 17.37
N ILE A 324 23.62 -3.24 16.54
CA ILE A 324 22.80 -2.54 15.54
C ILE A 324 21.33 -2.59 15.95
N ALA A 325 20.70 -1.42 16.01
CA ALA A 325 19.25 -1.27 16.17
C ALA A 325 18.65 -0.74 14.87
N CYS A 326 17.71 -1.49 14.27
CA CYS A 326 16.98 -1.07 13.07
C CYS A 326 15.47 -0.94 13.34
N TRP A 327 14.83 0.02 12.69
CA TRP A 327 13.39 0.31 12.82
C TRP A 327 12.81 0.74 11.47
N GLY A 328 11.50 0.55 11.26
CA GLY A 328 10.81 0.81 10.00
C GLY A 328 10.14 -0.43 9.41
N ASN A 329 10.02 -0.49 8.08
CA ASN A 329 9.46 -1.62 7.35
C ASN A 329 10.34 -2.88 7.54
N ASN A 330 9.77 -4.00 7.97
CA ASN A 330 10.48 -5.27 8.16
C ASN A 330 10.15 -6.36 7.12
N THR A 331 9.54 -6.01 5.99
CA THR A 331 9.33 -6.97 4.89
C THR A 331 10.68 -7.52 4.40
N SER A 332 10.73 -8.84 4.18
CA SER A 332 11.95 -9.63 3.92
C SER A 332 12.98 -9.61 5.08
N GLY A 333 12.60 -9.20 6.29
CA GLY A 333 13.46 -9.25 7.49
C GLY A 333 14.49 -8.13 7.58
N ARG A 334 14.34 -7.03 6.83
CA ARG A 334 15.35 -5.97 6.70
C ARG A 334 15.68 -5.18 7.99
N THR A 335 14.83 -5.20 9.02
CA THR A 335 15.16 -4.65 10.36
C THR A 335 15.67 -5.70 11.35
N SER A 336 15.71 -6.97 10.97
CA SER A 336 16.22 -8.08 11.79
C SER A 336 17.75 -8.16 11.72
N ALA A 337 18.43 -7.16 12.29
CA ALA A 337 19.88 -7.05 12.23
C ALA A 337 20.60 -8.27 12.87
N PRO A 338 21.71 -8.75 12.27
CA PRO A 338 22.48 -9.87 12.81
C PRO A 338 23.17 -9.50 14.13
N THR A 339 23.37 -10.49 15.00
CA THR A 339 24.12 -10.32 16.25
C THR A 339 25.63 -10.37 16.00
N GLY A 340 26.34 -9.29 16.34
CA GLY A 340 27.79 -9.18 16.20
C GLY A 340 28.31 -7.83 16.73
N GLU A 341 29.63 -7.62 16.71
CA GLU A 341 30.27 -6.32 16.96
C GLU A 341 30.60 -5.64 15.62
N PHE A 342 29.87 -4.57 15.29
CA PHE A 342 30.02 -3.84 14.04
C PHE A 342 30.61 -2.44 14.25
N THR A 343 31.24 -1.90 13.21
CA THR A 343 31.90 -0.58 13.17
C THR A 343 31.22 0.40 12.21
N ALA A 344 30.47 -0.10 11.23
CA ALA A 344 29.62 0.69 10.34
C ALA A 344 28.37 -0.09 9.93
N VAL A 345 27.31 0.63 9.53
CA VAL A 345 26.06 0.08 9.00
C VAL A 345 25.60 0.93 7.81
N SER A 346 25.06 0.28 6.79
CA SER A 346 24.40 0.89 5.63
C SER A 346 23.06 0.22 5.39
N ALA A 347 22.01 1.02 5.24
CA ALA A 347 20.65 0.58 4.98
C ALA A 347 20.26 1.03 3.56
N GLY A 348 19.95 0.07 2.69
CA GLY A 348 19.48 0.31 1.33
C GLY A 348 17.96 0.40 1.28
N THR A 349 17.36 0.14 0.11
CA THR A 349 15.89 0.17 -0.03
C THR A 349 15.21 -1.06 0.56
N TRP A 350 15.78 -2.25 0.31
CA TRP A 350 15.16 -3.53 0.66
C TRP A 350 16.03 -4.44 1.55
N HIS A 351 17.30 -4.09 1.71
CA HIS A 351 18.30 -4.83 2.48
C HIS A 351 19.21 -3.86 3.26
N SER A 352 20.04 -4.42 4.13
CA SER A 352 21.03 -3.70 4.92
C SER A 352 22.35 -4.47 4.92
N CYS A 353 23.44 -3.77 5.16
CA CYS A 353 24.79 -4.32 5.31
C CYS A 353 25.51 -3.69 6.51
N ALA A 354 26.36 -4.45 7.18
CA ALA A 354 27.18 -3.98 8.29
C ALA A 354 28.62 -4.47 8.16
N LEU A 355 29.56 -3.63 8.59
CA LEU A 355 31.00 -3.90 8.60
C LEU A 355 31.46 -4.25 10.00
N ALA A 356 32.10 -5.40 10.16
CA ALA A 356 32.69 -5.85 11.41
C ALA A 356 34.11 -5.30 11.61
N ALA A 357 34.59 -5.33 12.85
CA ALA A 357 35.94 -4.84 13.19
C ALA A 357 37.09 -5.67 12.58
N ASP A 358 36.80 -6.86 12.05
CA ASP A 358 37.73 -7.74 11.33
C ASP A 358 37.68 -7.58 9.80
N ALA A 359 37.08 -6.48 9.31
CA ALA A 359 36.89 -6.15 7.90
C ALA A 359 35.92 -7.07 7.13
N THR A 360 35.18 -7.96 7.80
CA THR A 360 34.12 -8.75 7.16
C THR A 360 32.79 -7.99 7.07
N LEU A 361 31.98 -8.31 6.06
CA LEU A 361 30.63 -7.75 5.87
C LEU A 361 29.55 -8.78 6.19
N ALA A 362 28.45 -8.33 6.79
CA ALA A 362 27.21 -9.07 6.95
C ALA A 362 26.05 -8.28 6.35
N CYS A 363 25.36 -8.85 5.37
CA CYS A 363 24.16 -8.24 4.77
C CYS A 363 22.92 -9.12 5.01
N TRP A 364 21.75 -8.49 5.13
CA TRP A 364 20.47 -9.14 5.42
C TRP A 364 19.29 -8.35 4.84
N GLY A 365 18.13 -9.00 4.73
CA GLY A 365 16.94 -8.44 4.11
C GLY A 365 16.62 -9.11 2.78
N GLU A 366 16.07 -8.36 1.82
CA GLU A 366 15.75 -8.86 0.49
C GLU A 366 17.00 -9.34 -0.29
N ASN A 367 16.86 -10.44 -1.02
CA ASN A 367 17.99 -11.12 -1.66
C ASN A 367 17.66 -11.75 -3.04
N SER A 368 16.55 -11.38 -3.66
CA SER A 368 16.11 -11.92 -4.97
C SER A 368 17.13 -11.76 -6.11
N TYR A 369 18.06 -10.80 -6.01
CA TYR A 369 19.16 -10.57 -6.96
C TYR A 369 20.53 -10.92 -6.38
N GLY A 370 20.59 -11.52 -5.20
CA GLY A 370 21.84 -11.81 -4.49
C GLY A 370 22.48 -10.60 -3.80
N GLN A 371 21.76 -9.48 -3.63
CA GLN A 371 22.29 -8.24 -3.06
C GLN A 371 22.70 -8.33 -1.57
N ALA A 372 22.24 -9.37 -0.85
CA ALA A 372 22.71 -9.70 0.50
C ALA A 372 23.80 -10.80 0.51
N ASN A 373 24.14 -11.39 -0.64
CA ASN A 373 25.22 -12.39 -0.76
C ASN A 373 26.59 -11.72 -0.86
N VAL A 374 27.16 -11.37 0.29
CA VAL A 374 28.49 -10.77 0.43
C VAL A 374 29.59 -11.61 -0.27
N PRO A 375 30.39 -11.04 -1.19
CA PRO A 375 31.57 -11.69 -1.75
C PRO A 375 32.69 -11.89 -0.71
N GLU A 376 33.54 -12.91 -0.89
CA GLU A 376 34.70 -13.12 -0.01
C GLU A 376 35.73 -12.00 -0.20
N GLY A 377 36.02 -11.24 0.86
CA GLY A 377 36.98 -10.15 0.87
C GLY A 377 37.14 -9.48 2.24
N GLU A 378 38.11 -8.55 2.34
CA GLU A 378 38.30 -7.65 3.49
C GLU A 378 37.95 -6.23 3.04
N TYR A 379 37.01 -5.57 3.72
CA TYR A 379 36.41 -4.31 3.32
C TYR A 379 36.62 -3.20 4.36
N SER A 380 36.57 -1.95 3.91
CA SER A 380 36.76 -0.73 4.73
C SER A 380 35.57 0.22 4.70
N VAL A 381 34.75 0.17 3.63
CA VAL A 381 33.51 0.95 3.46
C VAL A 381 32.47 0.06 2.79
N VAL A 382 31.19 0.23 3.13
CA VAL A 382 30.06 -0.44 2.46
C VAL A 382 28.90 0.53 2.24
N SER A 383 28.24 0.42 1.10
CA SER A 383 27.00 1.10 0.75
C SER A 383 26.00 0.10 0.18
N ALA A 384 24.78 0.08 0.72
CA ALA A 384 23.64 -0.66 0.20
C ALA A 384 22.74 0.30 -0.58
N GLY A 385 22.47 -0.01 -1.86
CA GLY A 385 21.57 0.75 -2.72
C GLY A 385 20.17 0.15 -2.81
N TRP A 386 19.51 0.28 -3.95
CA TRP A 386 18.16 -0.25 -4.16
C TRP A 386 18.13 -1.77 -4.33
N LEU A 387 18.91 -2.28 -5.30
CA LEU A 387 18.94 -3.70 -5.70
C LEU A 387 20.37 -4.27 -5.77
N HIS A 388 21.35 -3.49 -5.33
CA HIS A 388 22.77 -3.84 -5.30
C HIS A 388 23.44 -3.29 -4.05
N SER A 389 24.65 -3.76 -3.80
CA SER A 389 25.55 -3.27 -2.75
C SER A 389 26.94 -3.06 -3.36
N CYS A 390 27.67 -2.06 -2.87
CA CYS A 390 29.07 -1.86 -3.21
C CYS A 390 29.90 -1.67 -1.94
N ALA A 391 31.15 -2.12 -1.97
CA ALA A 391 32.10 -1.97 -0.87
C ALA A 391 33.50 -1.64 -1.39
N VAL A 392 34.23 -0.83 -0.61
CA VAL A 392 35.65 -0.53 -0.85
C VAL A 392 36.49 -1.57 -0.09
N GLY A 393 37.32 -2.33 -0.80
CA GLY A 393 38.24 -3.29 -0.22
C GLY A 393 39.36 -2.62 0.58
N SER A 394 40.07 -3.40 1.40
CA SER A 394 41.30 -2.95 2.10
C SER A 394 42.46 -2.59 1.14
N ASP A 395 42.33 -2.94 -0.14
CA ASP A 395 43.20 -2.57 -1.25
C ASP A 395 42.73 -1.30 -2.01
N ALA A 396 41.69 -0.62 -1.51
CA ALA A 396 41.03 0.55 -2.11
C ALA A 396 40.27 0.29 -3.43
N ALA A 397 40.11 -0.97 -3.87
CA ALA A 397 39.28 -1.31 -5.02
C ALA A 397 37.78 -1.38 -4.65
N VAL A 398 36.88 -1.01 -5.56
CA VAL A 398 35.42 -1.18 -5.34
C VAL A 398 34.97 -2.55 -5.85
N THR A 399 34.23 -3.28 -5.01
CA THR A 399 33.52 -4.51 -5.39
C THR A 399 32.01 -4.28 -5.23
N CYS A 400 31.23 -4.61 -6.25
CA CYS A 400 29.76 -4.51 -6.21
C CYS A 400 29.09 -5.86 -6.51
N TRP A 401 27.92 -6.11 -5.91
CA TRP A 401 27.13 -7.32 -6.13
C TRP A 401 25.61 -7.05 -6.04
N GLY A 402 24.81 -7.87 -6.72
CA GLY A 402 23.34 -7.74 -6.79
C GLY A 402 22.83 -7.67 -8.24
N HIS A 403 21.87 -6.78 -8.49
CA HIS A 403 21.32 -6.47 -9.82
C HIS A 403 22.32 -5.71 -10.71
N ASN A 404 22.36 -5.96 -12.03
CA ASN A 404 23.32 -5.32 -12.96
C ASN A 404 22.75 -4.92 -14.34
N ASP A 405 21.43 -4.76 -14.52
CA ASP A 405 20.86 -4.52 -15.86
C ASP A 405 21.27 -3.15 -16.48
N ASP A 406 21.77 -2.21 -15.66
CA ASP A 406 22.28 -0.90 -16.05
C ASP A 406 23.81 -0.79 -15.98
N GLY A 407 24.53 -1.87 -15.60
CA GLY A 407 25.97 -1.84 -15.33
C GLY A 407 26.35 -1.25 -13.96
N GLN A 408 25.43 -1.19 -13.00
CA GLN A 408 25.66 -0.63 -11.65
C GLN A 408 26.67 -1.43 -10.79
N LEU A 409 27.07 -2.63 -11.21
CA LEU A 409 28.15 -3.40 -10.61
C LEU A 409 29.51 -3.20 -11.28
N ASP A 410 29.55 -2.60 -12.47
CA ASP A 410 30.73 -2.51 -13.33
C ASP A 410 31.66 -1.35 -12.89
N ALA A 411 32.12 -1.41 -11.65
CA ALA A 411 32.93 -0.36 -11.03
C ALA A 411 34.27 -0.14 -11.77
N PRO A 412 34.64 1.12 -12.09
CA PRO A 412 35.85 1.41 -12.85
C PRO A 412 37.12 1.30 -12.00
N ASP A 413 38.18 0.69 -12.57
CA ASP A 413 39.50 0.54 -11.95
C ASP A 413 40.01 1.85 -11.31
N GLY A 414 40.33 1.83 -10.01
CA GLY A 414 40.82 3.00 -9.27
C GLY A 414 41.10 2.70 -7.79
N GLU A 415 41.67 3.68 -7.08
CA GLU A 415 41.89 3.65 -5.63
C GLU A 415 40.90 4.62 -4.95
N TYR A 416 39.88 4.07 -4.31
CA TYR A 416 38.76 4.80 -3.70
C TYR A 416 38.81 4.80 -2.17
N THR A 417 38.24 5.83 -1.56
CA THR A 417 38.13 5.98 -0.10
C THR A 417 36.67 5.99 0.39
N GLU A 418 35.71 6.10 -0.51
CA GLU A 418 34.28 6.18 -0.22
C GLU A 418 33.49 5.64 -1.42
N VAL A 419 32.34 5.01 -1.16
CA VAL A 419 31.39 4.57 -2.19
C VAL A 419 29.96 4.83 -1.70
N ALA A 420 29.10 5.26 -2.63
CA ALA A 420 27.66 5.43 -2.45
C ALA A 420 26.93 4.67 -3.56
N SER A 421 25.91 3.90 -3.18
CA SER A 421 25.05 3.12 -4.08
C SER A 421 23.63 3.68 -4.03
N GLY A 422 23.10 4.09 -5.17
CA GLY A 422 21.79 4.71 -5.30
C GLY A 422 20.72 3.74 -5.82
N GLY A 423 19.80 4.29 -6.62
CA GLY A 423 18.75 3.54 -7.31
C GLY A 423 19.32 2.51 -8.29
N LEU A 424 19.83 2.99 -9.43
CA LEU A 424 20.38 2.17 -10.51
C LEU A 424 21.80 2.58 -10.93
N HIS A 425 22.48 3.36 -10.08
CA HIS A 425 23.87 3.80 -10.28
C HIS A 425 24.64 3.81 -8.96
N SER A 426 25.96 3.95 -9.05
CA SER A 426 26.87 4.08 -7.92
C SER A 426 27.91 5.16 -8.22
N CYS A 427 28.44 5.79 -7.16
CA CYS A 427 29.53 6.75 -7.24
C CYS A 427 30.58 6.43 -6.17
N ALA A 428 31.85 6.74 -6.43
CA ALA A 428 32.95 6.59 -5.49
C ALA A 428 33.91 7.78 -5.54
N VAL A 429 34.48 8.14 -4.39
CA VAL A 429 35.48 9.21 -4.25
C VAL A 429 36.87 8.59 -4.21
N GLY A 430 37.74 8.99 -5.14
CA GLY A 430 39.14 8.61 -5.20
C GLY A 430 39.99 9.27 -4.11
N SER A 431 41.14 8.68 -3.79
CA SER A 431 42.07 9.23 -2.77
C SER A 431 42.63 10.63 -3.09
N ASP A 432 42.50 11.10 -4.33
CA ASP A 432 42.83 12.46 -4.77
C ASP A 432 41.61 13.43 -4.79
N GLY A 433 40.42 12.94 -4.44
CA GLY A 433 39.15 13.66 -4.45
C GLY A 433 38.43 13.66 -5.79
N THR A 434 38.88 12.92 -6.81
CA THR A 434 38.09 12.72 -8.03
C THR A 434 36.86 11.86 -7.75
N VAL A 435 35.77 12.05 -8.49
CA VAL A 435 34.56 11.21 -8.39
C VAL A 435 34.41 10.39 -9.66
N SER A 436 34.27 9.08 -9.50
CA SER A 436 33.87 8.15 -10.55
C SER A 436 32.45 7.69 -10.28
N CYS A 437 31.57 7.70 -11.28
CA CYS A 437 30.24 7.09 -11.19
C CYS A 437 30.00 6.13 -12.37
N TRP A 438 29.11 5.15 -12.17
CA TRP A 438 28.79 4.11 -13.14
C TRP A 438 27.38 3.55 -12.88
N GLY A 439 26.83 2.82 -13.87
CA GLY A 439 25.43 2.37 -13.88
C GLY A 439 24.55 3.26 -14.76
N ASN A 440 23.27 3.41 -14.39
CA ASN A 440 22.30 4.18 -15.15
C ASN A 440 22.70 5.68 -15.25
N ASP A 441 22.69 6.22 -16.47
CA ASP A 441 23.03 7.62 -16.76
C ASP A 441 21.94 8.36 -17.57
N ASN A 442 20.69 7.88 -17.53
CA ASN A 442 19.58 8.44 -18.31
C ASN A 442 19.29 9.93 -18.01
N HIS A 443 19.75 10.43 -16.87
CA HIS A 443 19.62 11.80 -16.42
C HIS A 443 20.97 12.47 -16.15
N SER A 444 22.07 11.88 -16.61
CA SER A 444 23.45 12.30 -16.32
C SER A 444 23.87 12.14 -14.85
N GLN A 445 23.19 11.27 -14.07
CA GLN A 445 23.46 11.02 -12.65
C GLN A 445 24.74 10.22 -12.37
N ALA A 446 25.24 9.48 -13.37
CA ALA A 446 26.54 8.82 -13.39
C ALA A 446 27.61 9.61 -14.18
N SER A 447 27.31 10.85 -14.57
CA SER A 447 28.24 11.80 -15.21
C SER A 447 28.66 12.93 -14.24
N PRO A 448 29.61 12.69 -13.31
CA PRO A 448 29.99 13.65 -12.28
C PRO A 448 30.73 14.88 -12.84
N PRO A 449 30.51 16.08 -12.26
CA PRO A 449 31.17 17.31 -12.70
C PRO A 449 32.65 17.37 -12.29
N GLU A 450 33.47 18.08 -13.06
CA GLU A 450 34.89 18.28 -12.74
C GLU A 450 35.06 19.00 -11.39
N GLY A 451 35.79 18.39 -10.46
CA GLY A 451 36.04 18.95 -9.13
C GLY A 451 36.91 18.07 -8.25
N ARG A 452 37.11 18.51 -7.00
CA ARG A 452 37.65 17.68 -5.91
C ARG A 452 36.63 17.62 -4.80
N PHE A 453 36.19 16.41 -4.46
CA PHE A 453 35.14 16.12 -3.50
C PHE A 453 35.72 15.42 -2.26
N THR A 454 35.01 15.54 -1.15
CA THR A 454 35.35 14.93 0.15
C THR A 454 34.24 14.02 0.68
N ALA A 455 33.08 14.00 0.03
CA ALA A 455 31.97 13.07 0.25
C ALA A 455 31.09 13.00 -1.00
N VAL A 456 30.40 11.87 -1.22
CA VAL A 456 29.41 11.69 -2.28
C VAL A 456 28.20 10.88 -1.77
N ALA A 457 27.00 11.25 -2.24
CA ALA A 457 25.77 10.52 -1.99
C ALA A 457 24.94 10.43 -3.27
N THR A 458 24.16 9.36 -3.39
CA THR A 458 23.43 8.95 -4.58
C THR A 458 21.99 8.59 -4.20
N GLY A 459 21.01 9.22 -4.86
CA GLY A 459 19.59 8.88 -4.72
C GLY A 459 19.13 7.92 -5.81
N ASP A 460 17.83 7.96 -6.12
CA ASP A 460 17.24 7.14 -7.19
C ASP A 460 17.76 7.56 -8.57
N GLU A 461 17.75 8.88 -8.85
CA GLU A 461 17.99 9.44 -10.19
C GLU A 461 18.90 10.69 -10.21
N HIS A 462 19.50 11.07 -9.07
CA HIS A 462 20.48 12.15 -8.96
C HIS A 462 21.56 11.86 -7.90
N SER A 463 22.62 12.66 -7.93
CA SER A 463 23.83 12.49 -7.13
C SER A 463 24.30 13.85 -6.61
N CYS A 464 24.85 13.89 -5.40
CA CYS A 464 25.41 15.11 -4.82
C CYS A 464 26.73 14.82 -4.11
N GLY A 465 27.66 15.77 -4.14
CA GLY A 465 28.93 15.68 -3.44
C GLY A 465 29.28 16.95 -2.70
N VAL A 466 29.96 16.81 -1.55
CA VAL A 466 30.60 17.93 -0.85
C VAL A 466 31.97 18.17 -1.49
N ARG A 467 32.17 19.37 -2.03
CA ARG A 467 33.43 19.80 -2.65
C ARG A 467 34.43 20.22 -1.58
N ALA A 468 35.73 20.17 -1.89
CA ALA A 468 36.82 20.46 -0.96
C ALA A 468 36.85 21.91 -0.39
N ASP A 469 36.01 22.81 -0.89
CA ASP A 469 35.73 24.15 -0.36
C ASP A 469 34.42 24.22 0.46
N ALA A 470 33.89 23.07 0.90
CA ALA A 470 32.65 22.88 1.66
C ALA A 470 31.35 23.25 0.92
N ALA A 471 31.39 23.57 -0.37
CA ALA A 471 30.18 23.76 -1.18
C ALA A 471 29.59 22.41 -1.61
N ILE A 472 28.26 22.27 -1.65
CA ILE A 472 27.61 21.12 -2.27
C ILE A 472 27.47 21.36 -3.78
N VAL A 473 27.71 20.32 -4.58
CA VAL A 473 27.39 20.29 -6.01
C VAL A 473 26.58 19.03 -6.27
N CYS A 474 25.44 19.19 -6.95
CA CYS A 474 24.59 18.08 -7.38
C CYS A 474 24.54 17.98 -8.90
N TRP A 475 24.26 16.79 -9.40
CA TRP A 475 24.14 16.46 -10.82
C TRP A 475 23.18 15.27 -11.01
N GLY A 476 22.67 15.09 -12.22
CA GLY A 476 21.59 14.14 -12.48
C GLY A 476 20.24 14.82 -12.59
N GLY A 477 19.19 14.11 -12.17
CA GLY A 477 17.82 14.60 -12.09
C GLY A 477 17.62 15.90 -11.31
N ASN A 478 16.73 16.78 -11.80
CA ASN A 478 16.41 18.05 -11.14
C ASN A 478 14.95 18.52 -11.30
N TRP A 479 13.99 17.61 -11.46
CA TRP A 479 12.58 17.96 -11.73
C TRP A 479 11.85 18.66 -10.57
N ALA A 480 12.48 18.67 -9.40
CA ALA A 480 11.93 19.19 -8.15
C ALA A 480 12.92 20.17 -7.46
N GLY A 481 13.97 20.61 -8.14
CA GLY A 481 15.04 21.44 -7.56
C GLY A 481 16.01 20.69 -6.65
N GLN A 482 15.97 19.35 -6.61
CA GLN A 482 16.80 18.54 -5.71
C GLN A 482 18.31 18.62 -5.99
N SER A 483 18.69 19.06 -7.18
CA SER A 483 20.06 19.30 -7.61
C SER A 483 20.45 20.80 -7.59
N ASP A 484 19.63 21.67 -7.01
CA ASP A 484 19.90 23.10 -6.80
C ASP A 484 20.26 23.40 -5.32
N PRO A 485 21.49 23.10 -4.86
CA PRO A 485 21.87 23.26 -3.47
C PRO A 485 21.88 24.74 -3.01
N PRO A 486 21.43 25.04 -1.79
CA PRO A 486 21.51 26.39 -1.23
C PRO A 486 22.96 26.77 -0.87
N ASP A 487 23.27 28.06 -0.97
CA ASP A 487 24.56 28.62 -0.55
C ASP A 487 24.88 28.30 0.92
N GLY A 488 26.08 27.77 1.20
CA GLY A 488 26.54 27.48 2.56
C GLY A 488 27.84 26.67 2.59
N GLU A 489 28.38 26.49 3.80
CA GLU A 489 29.48 25.55 4.08
C GLU A 489 28.91 24.27 4.71
N PHE A 490 29.16 23.13 4.08
CA PHE A 490 28.63 21.82 4.45
C PHE A 490 29.75 20.82 4.74
N SER A 491 29.49 19.93 5.70
CA SER A 491 30.38 18.83 6.10
C SER A 491 29.92 17.45 5.61
N ALA A 492 28.62 17.30 5.30
CA ALA A 492 28.06 16.09 4.72
C ALA A 492 26.85 16.41 3.82
N VAL A 493 26.54 15.50 2.89
CA VAL A 493 25.34 15.52 2.05
C VAL A 493 24.73 14.12 2.02
N THR A 494 23.41 14.04 1.93
CA THR A 494 22.64 12.81 1.81
C THR A 494 21.48 13.06 0.86
N VAL A 495 21.13 12.04 0.06
CA VAL A 495 20.26 12.19 -1.12
C VAL A 495 19.09 11.22 -1.01
N GLY A 496 17.87 11.73 -1.12
CA GLY A 496 16.64 10.96 -1.12
C GLY A 496 16.05 10.81 -2.52
N MET A 497 14.78 10.39 -2.61
CA MET A 497 14.12 10.09 -3.89
C MET A 497 13.98 11.32 -4.81
N TRP A 498 13.49 12.44 -4.27
CA TRP A 498 13.21 13.69 -5.02
C TRP A 498 13.74 14.94 -4.32
N TYR A 499 14.71 14.77 -3.42
CA TYR A 499 15.20 15.82 -2.53
C TYR A 499 16.58 15.48 -1.98
N THR A 500 17.24 16.46 -1.39
CA THR A 500 18.59 16.36 -0.86
C THR A 500 18.67 17.09 0.47
N CYS A 501 19.47 16.58 1.42
CA CYS A 501 19.79 17.26 2.67
C CYS A 501 21.30 17.38 2.87
N GLY A 502 21.74 18.54 3.36
CA GLY A 502 23.13 18.86 3.69
C GLY A 502 23.28 19.22 5.16
N LEU A 503 24.31 18.69 5.82
CA LEU A 503 24.71 19.08 7.16
C LEU A 503 25.72 20.22 7.06
N ARG A 504 25.42 21.38 7.64
CA ARG A 504 26.32 22.54 7.69
C ARG A 504 27.47 22.32 8.67
N THR A 505 28.56 23.05 8.47
CA THR A 505 29.73 23.01 9.36
C THR A 505 29.46 23.48 10.80
N ASP A 506 28.33 24.17 11.04
CA ASP A 506 27.84 24.55 12.37
C ASP A 506 26.91 23.51 13.04
N GLY A 507 26.63 22.40 12.34
CA GLY A 507 25.75 21.31 12.81
C GLY A 507 24.27 21.51 12.48
N THR A 508 23.87 22.60 11.82
CA THR A 508 22.48 22.79 11.34
C THR A 508 22.25 22.04 10.03
N VAL A 509 20.99 21.69 9.73
CA VAL A 509 20.64 21.00 8.47
C VAL A 509 20.01 21.97 7.47
N ALA A 510 20.20 21.70 6.18
CA ALA A 510 19.44 22.29 5.08
C ALA A 510 18.87 21.15 4.25
N CYS A 511 17.59 21.19 3.88
CA CYS A 511 17.02 20.28 2.90
C CYS A 511 16.39 21.10 1.78
N TRP A 512 16.46 20.59 0.54
CA TRP A 512 15.95 21.23 -0.66
C TRP A 512 15.55 20.16 -1.69
N GLY A 513 14.81 20.56 -2.72
CA GLY A 513 14.12 19.64 -3.63
C GLY A 513 12.62 19.68 -3.40
N TYR A 514 11.93 18.56 -3.66
CA TYR A 514 10.47 18.46 -3.71
C TYR A 514 9.72 19.28 -2.64
N ASP A 515 9.12 20.38 -3.10
CA ASP A 515 8.39 21.41 -2.33
C ASP A 515 7.11 20.90 -1.62
N GLY A 516 6.87 19.59 -1.58
CA GLY A 516 5.76 18.93 -0.88
C GLY A 516 5.90 18.91 0.64
N GLY A 517 6.41 19.99 1.23
CA GLY A 517 6.52 20.19 2.67
C GLY A 517 7.51 19.26 3.36
N LEU A 518 8.80 19.36 3.02
CA LEU A 518 9.87 18.99 3.95
C LEU A 518 9.58 19.69 5.30
N ALA A 519 9.35 18.93 6.36
CA ALA A 519 9.31 19.51 7.69
C ALA A 519 10.66 20.20 7.99
N ASP A 520 10.62 21.41 8.55
CA ASP A 520 11.83 22.12 8.97
C ASP A 520 12.65 21.20 9.89
N PRO A 521 13.97 21.06 9.69
CA PRO A 521 14.79 20.18 10.51
C PRO A 521 14.70 20.61 11.98
N PRO A 522 14.42 19.68 12.92
CA PRO A 522 14.13 20.02 14.30
C PRO A 522 15.29 20.75 14.99
N GLU A 523 14.99 21.72 15.86
CA GLU A 523 16.00 22.57 16.49
C GLU A 523 17.10 21.75 17.19
N GLY A 524 18.36 22.09 16.91
CA GLY A 524 19.53 21.44 17.50
C GLY A 524 20.73 21.40 16.55
N THR A 525 21.77 20.69 16.99
CA THR A 525 22.98 20.42 16.20
C THR A 525 23.19 18.93 16.01
N PHE A 526 23.44 18.54 14.76
CA PHE A 526 23.61 17.16 14.34
C PHE A 526 25.07 16.87 13.99
N SER A 527 25.50 15.63 14.23
CA SER A 527 26.82 15.10 13.84
C SER A 527 26.76 14.19 12.61
N ALA A 528 25.59 13.65 12.28
CA ALA A 528 25.32 12.91 11.05
C ALA A 528 23.85 13.07 10.64
N ILE A 529 23.56 12.91 9.34
CA ILE A 529 22.21 12.88 8.78
C ILE A 529 22.11 11.78 7.71
N GLY A 530 20.89 11.29 7.48
CA GLY A 530 20.56 10.36 6.40
C GLY A 530 19.13 10.55 5.89
N THR A 531 18.91 10.32 4.60
CA THR A 531 17.61 10.45 3.93
C THR A 531 17.11 9.11 3.40
N GLY A 532 15.89 8.76 3.77
CA GLY A 532 15.12 7.70 3.14
C GLY A 532 14.20 8.24 2.05
N ARG A 533 13.25 7.42 1.59
CA ARG A 533 12.41 7.73 0.42
C ARG A 533 11.52 8.95 0.64
N ARG A 534 10.98 9.10 1.86
CA ARG A 534 10.11 10.21 2.30
C ARG A 534 10.31 10.58 3.79
N HIS A 535 11.52 10.39 4.32
CA HIS A 535 11.86 10.78 5.69
C HIS A 535 13.36 11.04 5.83
N VAL A 536 13.72 11.89 6.78
CA VAL A 536 15.10 12.24 7.11
C VAL A 536 15.32 11.89 8.57
N CYS A 537 16.50 11.40 8.93
CA CYS A 537 16.93 11.30 10.32
C CYS A 537 18.29 11.96 10.53
N GLY A 538 18.48 12.55 11.70
CA GLY A 538 19.74 13.13 12.15
C GLY A 538 20.16 12.58 13.51
N LEU A 539 21.45 12.23 13.63
CA LEU A 539 22.10 11.94 14.90
C LEU A 539 22.53 13.27 15.54
N ARG A 540 21.97 13.62 16.69
CA ARG A 540 22.35 14.81 17.45
C ARG A 540 23.75 14.63 18.04
N THR A 541 24.42 15.75 18.32
CA THR A 541 25.76 15.76 18.95
C THR A 541 25.82 15.13 20.35
N ASP A 542 24.68 14.82 20.98
CA ASP A 542 24.59 14.05 22.24
C ASP A 542 24.42 12.52 22.03
N GLY A 543 24.31 12.06 20.79
CA GLY A 543 24.09 10.65 20.43
C GLY A 543 22.63 10.22 20.37
N THR A 544 21.66 11.12 20.57
CA THR A 544 20.22 10.84 20.34
C THR A 544 19.85 11.02 18.87
N ILE A 545 18.77 10.38 18.41
CA ILE A 545 18.30 10.48 17.02
C ILE A 545 17.04 11.36 16.96
N ALA A 546 16.88 12.10 15.87
CA ALA A 546 15.65 12.79 15.48
C ALA A 546 15.28 12.37 14.06
N CYS A 547 14.00 12.22 13.75
CA CYS A 547 13.53 11.93 12.40
C CYS A 547 12.30 12.78 12.05
N TRP A 548 12.17 13.18 10.78
CA TRP A 548 11.11 14.04 10.26
C TRP A 548 10.75 13.67 8.79
N ASP A 549 9.57 14.05 8.30
CA ASP A 549 9.00 13.58 7.03
C ASP A 549 8.30 14.68 6.20
N PHE A 550 7.61 14.28 5.12
CA PHE A 550 6.93 15.16 4.15
C PHE A 550 5.44 15.32 4.48
N ALA A 551 4.99 16.55 4.69
CA ALA A 551 3.59 16.88 4.98
C ALA A 551 2.88 17.50 3.75
N PRO A 552 1.90 16.81 3.11
CA PRO A 552 1.22 17.34 1.93
C PRO A 552 0.14 18.37 2.26
N VAL A 553 0.18 19.51 1.55
CA VAL A 553 -0.82 20.59 1.63
C VAL A 553 -1.97 20.38 0.64
N VAL A 554 -3.13 19.98 1.17
CA VAL A 554 -4.53 20.26 0.75
C VAL A 554 -4.92 20.35 -0.75
N ALA A 555 -5.71 19.36 -1.23
CA ALA A 555 -7.00 19.45 -1.96
C ALA A 555 -7.30 18.06 -2.63
N THR A 556 -8.47 17.39 -2.52
CA THR A 556 -9.85 17.76 -2.90
C THR A 556 -10.90 16.85 -2.19
N PRO A 557 -12.23 17.11 -2.29
CA PRO A 557 -13.21 16.61 -1.31
C PRO A 557 -14.06 15.37 -1.67
N SER A 558 -14.51 14.69 -0.60
CA SER A 558 -15.77 13.94 -0.46
C SER A 558 -16.18 12.85 -1.47
N GLY A 559 -16.09 11.59 -1.03
CA GLY A 559 -17.25 10.68 -1.07
C GLY A 559 -17.11 9.38 -1.88
N VAL A 560 -16.49 8.34 -1.30
CA VAL A 560 -16.65 6.94 -1.75
C VAL A 560 -16.78 6.02 -0.53
N ARG A 561 -17.77 5.13 -0.58
CA ARG A 561 -18.02 4.03 0.37
C ARG A 561 -17.16 2.82 0.02
N ALA A 562 -16.58 2.14 1.02
CA ALA A 562 -16.18 0.74 0.85
C ALA A 562 -17.43 -0.16 0.90
N VAL A 563 -17.32 -1.40 0.40
CA VAL A 563 -18.38 -2.43 0.52
C VAL A 563 -17.98 -3.46 1.58
N THR A 564 -18.84 -3.63 2.59
CA THR A 564 -18.72 -4.63 3.68
C THR A 564 -19.01 -6.04 3.16
N GLY A 565 -18.20 -7.01 3.58
CA GLY A 565 -18.54 -8.43 3.47
C GLY A 565 -18.02 -9.11 2.21
N ALA A 566 -16.74 -9.49 2.24
CA ALA A 566 -16.38 -10.78 1.68
C ALA A 566 -17.02 -11.85 2.60
N ASP A 567 -18.12 -12.46 2.15
CA ASP A 567 -18.76 -13.58 2.86
C ASP A 567 -17.71 -14.71 3.04
N PRO A 568 -17.47 -15.26 4.24
CA PRO A 568 -16.47 -16.31 4.47
C PRO A 568 -16.81 -17.61 3.73
N GLY A 569 -16.35 -17.71 2.47
CA GLY A 569 -16.76 -18.73 1.51
C GLY A 569 -17.16 -18.16 0.14
N SER A 570 -17.21 -16.84 -0.02
CA SER A 570 -17.32 -16.15 -1.30
C SER A 570 -16.00 -16.23 -2.06
N CYS A 571 -16.10 -16.28 -3.39
CA CYS A 571 -14.94 -16.22 -4.27
C CYS A 571 -14.58 -14.80 -4.70
N ARG A 572 -15.01 -13.78 -3.96
CA ARG A 572 -14.77 -12.35 -4.24
C ARG A 572 -13.73 -11.78 -3.26
N PRO A 573 -12.42 -11.80 -3.59
CA PRO A 573 -11.39 -11.22 -2.76
C PRO A 573 -11.51 -9.69 -2.73
N LEU A 574 -11.10 -9.08 -1.62
CA LEU A 574 -11.13 -7.64 -1.43
C LEU A 574 -10.03 -6.96 -2.26
N GLY A 575 -10.45 -6.02 -3.10
CA GLY A 575 -9.56 -5.27 -3.98
C GLY A 575 -9.01 -3.99 -3.37
N VAL A 576 -7.86 -3.53 -3.90
CA VAL A 576 -7.34 -2.17 -3.59
C VAL A 576 -8.43 -1.12 -3.79
N HIS A 577 -8.61 -0.25 -2.79
CA HIS A 577 -9.65 0.78 -2.80
C HIS A 577 -9.18 2.09 -3.43
N ASN A 578 -10.11 2.80 -4.08
CA ASN A 578 -9.93 4.09 -4.76
C ASN A 578 -8.96 4.13 -5.95
N GLU A 579 -8.33 3.00 -6.30
CA GLU A 579 -7.53 2.82 -7.53
C GLU A 579 -8.10 1.65 -8.35
N PRO A 580 -7.79 1.53 -9.65
CA PRO A 580 -8.25 0.40 -10.47
C PRO A 580 -7.78 -0.93 -9.87
N THR A 581 -8.64 -1.95 -9.85
CA THR A 581 -8.45 -3.14 -8.98
C THR A 581 -8.70 -4.48 -9.67
N ALA A 582 -8.06 -5.54 -9.17
CA ALA A 582 -8.34 -6.93 -9.52
C ALA A 582 -9.34 -7.62 -8.57
N GLY A 583 -9.72 -6.97 -7.47
CA GLY A 583 -10.71 -7.50 -6.52
C GLY A 583 -12.10 -6.92 -6.65
N PHE A 584 -12.86 -7.05 -5.57
CA PHE A 584 -14.19 -6.48 -5.38
C PHE A 584 -14.22 -5.58 -4.14
N PRO A 585 -15.12 -4.57 -4.07
CA PRO A 585 -15.89 -4.04 -5.19
C PRO A 585 -15.00 -3.28 -6.18
N LEU A 586 -15.52 -2.94 -7.36
CA LEU A 586 -14.89 -1.92 -8.20
C LEU A 586 -14.94 -0.55 -7.52
N PRO A 587 -14.00 0.38 -7.81
CA PRO A 587 -13.96 1.69 -7.19
C PRO A 587 -15.23 2.49 -7.52
N ALA A 588 -15.84 3.16 -6.55
CA ALA A 588 -17.11 3.85 -6.80
C ALA A 588 -16.99 5.14 -7.66
N TRP A 589 -15.78 5.52 -8.08
CA TRP A 589 -15.58 6.53 -9.14
C TRP A 589 -15.71 5.93 -10.54
N ALA A 590 -15.71 4.60 -10.68
CA ALA A 590 -15.78 3.92 -11.97
C ALA A 590 -17.08 4.25 -12.70
N VAL A 591 -16.96 4.45 -14.02
CA VAL A 591 -18.09 4.60 -14.93
C VAL A 591 -18.88 3.29 -14.96
N SER A 592 -20.20 3.39 -15.12
CA SER A 592 -21.09 2.22 -15.14
C SER A 592 -20.65 1.21 -16.20
N ALA A 593 -20.38 -0.03 -15.78
CA ALA A 593 -20.15 -1.14 -16.71
C ALA A 593 -21.45 -1.66 -17.38
N HIS A 594 -22.60 -1.03 -17.12
CA HIS A 594 -23.90 -1.44 -17.62
C HIS A 594 -24.71 -0.29 -18.23
N GLY A 595 -25.54 -0.62 -19.23
CA GLY A 595 -26.39 0.32 -19.95
C GLY A 595 -25.62 1.10 -21.02
N THR A 596 -26.19 2.21 -21.47
CA THR A 596 -25.54 3.14 -22.39
C THR A 596 -24.55 4.01 -21.64
N VAL A 597 -23.28 3.97 -22.01
CA VAL A 597 -22.22 4.88 -21.56
C VAL A 597 -21.91 5.84 -22.70
N ARG A 598 -22.12 7.14 -22.46
CA ARG A 598 -21.93 8.20 -23.47
C ARG A 598 -20.56 8.82 -23.29
N VAL A 599 -19.73 8.74 -24.33
CA VAL A 599 -18.33 9.20 -24.31
C VAL A 599 -18.16 10.40 -25.24
N ALA A 600 -17.81 11.55 -24.68
CA ALA A 600 -17.49 12.74 -25.47
C ALA A 600 -16.10 12.57 -26.10
N VAL A 601 -16.01 12.51 -27.43
CA VAL A 601 -14.72 12.31 -28.13
C VAL A 601 -14.20 13.65 -28.67
N LEU A 602 -13.17 14.18 -28.01
CA LEU A 602 -12.50 15.43 -28.33
C LEU A 602 -11.19 15.13 -29.08
N PHE A 603 -10.88 15.91 -30.13
CA PHE A 603 -9.68 15.72 -30.93
C PHE A 603 -8.74 16.89 -30.72
N LEU A 604 -7.54 16.65 -30.16
CA LEU A 604 -6.56 17.69 -29.83
C LEU A 604 -5.32 17.57 -30.71
N ASP A 605 -4.83 18.69 -31.26
CA ASP A 605 -3.51 18.75 -31.89
C ASP A 605 -2.68 19.95 -31.40
N PHE A 606 -1.37 19.91 -31.68
CA PHE A 606 -0.39 20.81 -31.07
C PHE A 606 0.41 21.61 -32.13
N PRO A 607 1.01 22.77 -31.76
CA PRO A 607 1.89 23.55 -32.63
C PRO A 607 3.05 22.77 -33.22
N ASP A 608 3.66 21.87 -32.44
CA ASP A 608 4.75 20.95 -32.81
C ASP A 608 4.25 19.64 -33.47
N ALA A 609 3.05 19.17 -33.10
CA ALA A 609 2.43 17.95 -33.62
C ALA A 609 1.02 18.23 -34.19
N THR A 610 0.99 18.77 -35.41
CA THR A 610 -0.25 19.12 -36.13
C THR A 610 -0.81 17.92 -36.90
N ALA A 611 -2.11 17.68 -36.81
CA ALA A 611 -2.73 16.47 -37.36
C ALA A 611 -2.63 16.35 -38.89
N ALA A 612 -2.24 15.16 -39.36
CA ALA A 612 -2.08 14.88 -40.80
C ALA A 612 -3.40 14.58 -41.56
N HIS A 613 -4.51 14.37 -40.85
CA HIS A 613 -5.79 13.89 -41.39
C HIS A 613 -6.99 14.46 -40.63
N THR A 614 -8.22 14.23 -41.12
CA THR A 614 -9.43 14.77 -40.49
C THR A 614 -9.87 13.96 -39.26
N THR A 615 -10.62 14.59 -38.36
CA THR A 615 -11.17 13.92 -37.17
C THR A 615 -12.19 12.84 -37.51
N GLN A 616 -12.93 12.94 -38.62
CA GLN A 616 -13.76 11.83 -39.13
C GLN A 616 -12.88 10.63 -39.50
N ARG A 617 -11.72 10.89 -40.13
CA ARG A 617 -10.80 9.84 -40.52
C ARG A 617 -10.14 9.18 -39.31
N GLU A 618 -9.84 9.95 -38.27
CA GLU A 618 -9.31 9.41 -37.02
C GLU A 618 -10.38 8.56 -36.30
N ALA A 619 -11.62 9.05 -36.20
CA ALA A 619 -12.76 8.32 -35.64
C ALA A 619 -12.99 6.96 -36.32
N GLU A 620 -12.97 6.91 -37.66
CA GLU A 620 -13.10 5.67 -38.47
C GLU A 620 -12.07 4.57 -38.14
N ILE A 621 -10.92 4.93 -37.56
CA ILE A 621 -9.80 4.01 -37.31
C ILE A 621 -9.89 3.35 -35.94
N GLY A 622 -10.38 4.07 -34.95
CA GLY A 622 -10.41 3.63 -33.55
C GLY A 622 -11.79 3.27 -33.03
N LEU A 623 -12.75 4.19 -33.11
CA LEU A 623 -14.01 4.12 -32.36
C LEU A 623 -14.82 2.83 -32.66
N PRO A 624 -15.05 2.43 -33.92
CA PRO A 624 -15.83 1.21 -34.20
C PRO A 624 -15.17 -0.07 -33.67
N VAL A 625 -13.85 -0.09 -33.50
CA VAL A 625 -13.13 -1.26 -32.97
C VAL A 625 -13.19 -1.30 -31.44
N ALA A 626 -13.23 -0.14 -30.78
CA ALA A 626 -13.44 -0.06 -29.34
C ALA A 626 -14.89 -0.43 -28.98
N GLU A 627 -15.86 0.13 -29.70
CA GLU A 627 -17.29 -0.15 -29.64
C GLU A 627 -17.57 -1.65 -29.83
N GLU A 628 -17.18 -2.23 -30.99
CA GLU A 628 -17.34 -3.67 -31.28
C GLU A 628 -16.70 -4.56 -30.20
N TYR A 629 -15.55 -4.18 -29.64
CA TYR A 629 -14.90 -4.96 -28.59
C TYR A 629 -15.64 -4.91 -27.25
N LEU A 630 -16.04 -3.73 -26.78
CA LEU A 630 -16.70 -3.54 -25.48
C LEU A 630 -18.12 -4.12 -25.47
N GLU A 631 -18.89 -3.89 -26.53
CA GLU A 631 -20.27 -4.40 -26.63
C GLU A 631 -20.32 -5.92 -26.80
N THR A 632 -19.43 -6.48 -27.65
CA THR A 632 -19.32 -7.94 -27.81
C THR A 632 -18.82 -8.59 -26.52
N SER A 633 -17.83 -7.98 -25.85
CA SER A 633 -17.24 -8.55 -24.63
C SER A 633 -18.15 -8.48 -23.41
N SER A 634 -19.13 -7.58 -23.42
CA SER A 634 -20.13 -7.42 -22.36
C SER A 634 -21.43 -8.19 -22.60
N TYR A 635 -21.57 -8.90 -23.73
CA TYR A 635 -22.83 -9.52 -24.16
C TYR A 635 -23.99 -8.55 -24.34
N GLY A 636 -23.68 -7.29 -24.66
CA GLY A 636 -24.67 -6.21 -24.73
C GLY A 636 -25.18 -5.75 -23.37
N ASN A 637 -24.47 -6.06 -22.27
CA ASN A 637 -24.70 -5.40 -20.98
C ASN A 637 -24.24 -3.93 -21.03
N LEU A 638 -23.22 -3.63 -21.82
CA LEU A 638 -22.67 -2.29 -22.08
C LEU A 638 -22.92 -1.92 -23.56
N ASP A 639 -23.33 -0.67 -23.78
CA ASP A 639 -23.61 -0.01 -25.06
C ASP A 639 -22.81 1.32 -25.06
N VAL A 640 -21.91 1.56 -26.01
CA VAL A 640 -20.92 2.65 -25.90
C VAL A 640 -21.14 3.73 -26.96
N GLU A 641 -21.90 4.78 -26.61
CA GLU A 641 -22.19 5.89 -27.53
C GLU A 641 -21.00 6.87 -27.60
N PHE A 642 -20.12 6.68 -28.58
CA PHE A 642 -19.09 7.68 -28.90
C PHE A 642 -19.68 8.89 -29.64
N VAL A 643 -19.57 10.09 -29.05
CA VAL A 643 -20.05 11.34 -29.66
C VAL A 643 -18.86 12.25 -30.01
N PRO A 644 -18.37 12.23 -31.27
CA PRO A 644 -17.19 13.00 -31.66
C PRO A 644 -17.49 14.47 -31.99
N LEU A 645 -16.77 15.38 -31.32
CA LEU A 645 -16.62 16.77 -31.77
C LEU A 645 -15.70 16.79 -33.00
N HIS A 646 -16.29 16.80 -34.19
CA HIS A 646 -15.55 16.71 -35.45
C HIS A 646 -14.80 18.00 -35.87
N ARG A 647 -13.94 18.51 -34.99
CA ARG A 647 -13.03 19.64 -35.19
C ARG A 647 -11.72 19.36 -34.42
N TRP A 648 -10.56 19.63 -35.02
CA TRP A 648 -9.31 19.66 -34.25
C TRP A 648 -9.31 20.88 -33.33
N LEU A 649 -9.23 20.63 -32.03
CA LEU A 649 -8.98 21.59 -30.98
C LEU A 649 -7.48 21.88 -30.99
N ARG A 650 -7.11 23.16 -31.06
CA ARG A 650 -5.70 23.56 -31.18
C ARG A 650 -5.15 23.95 -29.82
N ALA A 651 -4.19 23.20 -29.31
CA ALA A 651 -3.44 23.61 -28.12
C ALA A 651 -2.73 24.95 -28.34
N ASP A 652 -2.67 25.76 -27.28
CA ASP A 652 -1.96 27.04 -27.22
C ASP A 652 -0.45 26.88 -26.96
N ARG A 653 -0.03 25.69 -26.50
CA ARG A 653 1.35 25.25 -26.25
C ARG A 653 1.73 23.99 -27.02
N ASN A 654 3.04 23.72 -27.13
CA ASN A 654 3.58 22.47 -27.68
C ASN A 654 3.15 21.25 -26.84
N ARG A 655 3.22 20.04 -27.41
CA ARG A 655 3.01 18.81 -26.62
C ARG A 655 4.14 18.57 -25.63
N PHE A 656 5.38 18.85 -26.04
CA PHE A 656 6.55 18.75 -25.18
C PHE A 656 7.26 20.09 -25.14
N ASP A 657 7.08 20.84 -24.05
CA ASP A 657 7.92 21.99 -23.75
C ASP A 657 9.05 21.54 -22.79
N PRO A 658 10.34 21.68 -23.16
CA PRO A 658 11.45 21.27 -22.29
C PRO A 658 11.59 22.12 -21.02
N GLU A 659 10.80 23.20 -20.85
CA GLU A 659 10.76 24.01 -19.62
C GLU A 659 9.59 23.66 -18.68
N GLU A 660 8.67 22.75 -19.06
CA GLU A 660 7.55 22.31 -18.20
C GLU A 660 7.84 20.99 -17.44
N GLY A 661 7.31 20.89 -16.22
CA GLY A 661 7.56 19.78 -15.28
C GLY A 661 6.76 18.49 -15.51
N HIS A 662 6.49 17.78 -14.41
CA HIS A 662 6.11 16.35 -14.36
C HIS A 662 5.06 15.89 -15.41
N PRO A 663 5.23 14.71 -16.06
CA PRO A 663 4.31 14.22 -17.10
C PRO A 663 2.83 14.07 -16.68
N ALA A 664 2.56 13.80 -15.40
CA ALA A 664 1.21 13.64 -14.87
C ALA A 664 0.43 14.97 -14.80
N ASP A 665 1.09 16.04 -14.37
CA ASP A 665 0.52 17.39 -14.36
C ASP A 665 0.27 17.88 -15.78
N LEU A 666 1.17 17.54 -16.72
CA LEU A 666 0.99 17.76 -18.15
C LEU A 666 -0.27 17.03 -18.68
N GLN A 667 -0.50 15.77 -18.30
CA GLN A 667 -1.66 14.97 -18.72
C GLN A 667 -3.00 15.57 -18.24
N GLN A 668 -3.09 15.99 -16.96
CA GLN A 668 -4.30 16.62 -16.46
C GLN A 668 -4.49 18.02 -17.06
N ALA A 669 -3.44 18.84 -17.12
CA ALA A 669 -3.52 20.16 -17.73
C ALA A 669 -3.87 20.10 -19.23
N VAL A 670 -3.45 19.06 -19.95
CA VAL A 670 -3.89 18.78 -21.33
C VAL A 670 -5.37 18.41 -21.38
N ALA A 671 -5.89 17.63 -20.43
CA ALA A 671 -7.32 17.32 -20.37
C ALA A 671 -8.17 18.57 -20.12
N ASP A 672 -7.84 19.33 -19.07
CA ASP A 672 -8.55 20.57 -18.72
C ASP A 672 -8.47 21.60 -19.85
N MET A 673 -7.33 21.70 -20.54
CA MET A 673 -7.17 22.54 -21.74
C MET A 673 -8.07 22.08 -22.89
N THR A 674 -8.17 20.77 -23.13
CA THR A 674 -9.00 20.23 -24.22
C THR A 674 -10.48 20.51 -23.98
N VAL A 675 -10.96 20.32 -22.74
CA VAL A 675 -12.33 20.67 -22.35
C VAL A 675 -12.59 22.17 -22.57
N ARG A 676 -11.74 23.06 -22.03
CA ARG A 676 -11.87 24.53 -22.23
C ARG A 676 -11.89 24.97 -23.71
N LEU A 677 -11.22 24.24 -24.61
CA LEU A 677 -11.20 24.54 -26.05
C LEU A 677 -12.45 24.04 -26.79
N ALA A 678 -13.18 23.10 -26.20
CA ALA A 678 -14.41 22.51 -26.72
C ALA A 678 -15.68 23.20 -26.18
N ASP A 679 -15.62 23.70 -24.95
CA ASP A 679 -16.71 24.28 -24.13
C ASP A 679 -17.68 25.20 -24.91
N ASP A 680 -17.16 26.22 -25.60
CA ASP A 680 -17.95 27.17 -26.43
C ASP A 680 -18.83 26.50 -27.51
N ASP A 681 -18.46 25.28 -27.97
CA ASP A 681 -19.06 24.55 -29.10
C ASP A 681 -19.70 23.20 -28.70
N PHE A 682 -19.57 22.73 -27.45
CA PHE A 682 -19.91 21.35 -27.06
C PHE A 682 -20.51 21.25 -25.66
N ASP A 683 -21.81 20.91 -25.58
CA ASP A 683 -22.56 20.68 -24.34
C ASP A 683 -22.18 19.32 -23.72
N PHE A 684 -21.56 19.33 -22.55
CA PHE A 684 -21.17 18.12 -21.82
C PHE A 684 -22.30 17.49 -20.98
N THR A 685 -23.52 18.02 -21.03
CA THR A 685 -24.67 17.49 -20.28
C THR A 685 -24.97 16.03 -20.64
N GLY A 686 -24.93 15.15 -19.64
CA GLY A 686 -25.30 13.74 -19.81
C GLY A 686 -24.27 12.93 -20.60
N PHE A 687 -23.00 13.33 -20.55
CA PHE A 687 -21.87 12.45 -20.83
C PHE A 687 -21.38 11.79 -19.56
N ASP A 688 -21.00 10.52 -19.67
CA ASP A 688 -20.48 9.72 -18.57
C ASP A 688 -18.95 9.85 -18.49
N SER A 689 -18.27 9.98 -19.63
CA SER A 689 -16.80 10.04 -19.75
C SER A 689 -16.31 10.92 -20.92
N VAL A 690 -15.05 11.35 -20.86
CA VAL A 690 -14.36 12.11 -21.92
C VAL A 690 -13.18 11.36 -22.50
N MET A 691 -13.15 11.19 -23.82
CA MET A 691 -12.03 10.66 -24.58
C MET A 691 -11.31 11.78 -25.34
N ILE A 692 -9.99 11.88 -25.17
CA ILE A 692 -9.13 12.85 -25.87
C ILE A 692 -8.23 12.09 -26.84
N VAL A 693 -8.46 12.30 -28.14
CA VAL A 693 -7.71 11.66 -29.22
C VAL A 693 -6.70 12.65 -29.78
N MET A 694 -5.42 12.37 -29.54
CA MET A 694 -4.29 13.07 -30.17
C MET A 694 -3.94 12.41 -31.52
N PRO A 695 -3.17 13.05 -32.39
CA PRO A 695 -3.02 12.59 -33.78
C PRO A 695 -2.22 11.28 -33.86
N SER A 696 -2.86 10.18 -34.29
CA SER A 696 -2.24 8.85 -34.47
C SER A 696 -1.19 8.78 -35.59
N SER A 697 -1.00 9.89 -36.31
CA SER A 697 0.11 10.11 -37.23
C SER A 697 1.41 10.52 -36.53
N HIS A 698 1.34 11.03 -35.30
CA HIS A 698 2.46 11.54 -34.50
C HIS A 698 2.68 10.79 -33.17
N PHE A 699 1.65 10.12 -32.66
CA PHE A 699 1.68 9.48 -31.35
C PHE A 699 1.01 8.10 -31.34
N SER A 700 1.20 7.33 -30.26
CA SER A 700 0.60 6.01 -30.03
C SER A 700 0.44 5.72 -28.52
N GLY A 701 -0.13 4.56 -28.16
CA GLY A 701 -0.45 4.20 -26.76
C GLY A 701 -1.51 5.10 -26.13
N GLY A 702 -1.75 4.95 -24.83
CA GLY A 702 -2.82 5.65 -24.12
C GLY A 702 -2.61 5.71 -22.61
N ASP A 703 -3.52 6.40 -21.94
CA ASP A 703 -3.70 6.41 -20.48
C ASP A 703 -5.19 6.58 -20.14
N ALA A 704 -5.51 6.26 -18.89
CA ALA A 704 -6.74 6.63 -18.23
C ALA A 704 -6.48 7.65 -17.11
N GLY A 705 -7.50 8.41 -16.74
CA GLY A 705 -7.42 9.45 -15.71
C GLY A 705 -8.73 9.64 -14.95
N ARG A 706 -8.65 10.41 -13.86
CA ARG A 706 -9.82 10.78 -13.04
C ARG A 706 -10.70 11.81 -13.76
N ALA A 707 -11.77 12.28 -13.14
CA ALA A 707 -12.75 13.19 -13.76
C ALA A 707 -12.14 14.53 -14.28
N VAL A 708 -12.77 15.11 -15.31
CA VAL A 708 -12.59 16.53 -15.70
C VAL A 708 -13.73 17.39 -15.14
N HIS A 709 -13.49 18.69 -15.00
CA HIS A 709 -14.51 19.70 -14.72
C HIS A 709 -14.91 20.46 -16.00
N THR A 710 -16.22 20.52 -16.29
CA THR A 710 -16.84 21.35 -17.35
C THR A 710 -17.72 22.44 -16.70
N GLU A 711 -18.29 23.38 -17.47
CA GLU A 711 -19.24 24.36 -16.93
C GLU A 711 -20.55 23.71 -16.42
N GLU A 712 -20.96 22.58 -16.99
CA GLU A 712 -22.15 21.80 -16.60
C GLU A 712 -21.92 20.95 -15.33
N GLY A 713 -20.68 20.55 -15.06
CA GLY A 713 -20.33 19.75 -13.89
C GLY A 713 -19.08 18.86 -14.09
N PRO A 714 -18.78 17.95 -13.15
CA PRO A 714 -17.75 16.94 -13.35
C PRO A 714 -18.24 15.81 -14.28
N VAL A 715 -17.39 15.39 -15.22
CA VAL A 715 -17.60 14.20 -16.08
C VAL A 715 -16.56 13.14 -15.70
N GLY A 716 -17.02 11.90 -15.48
CA GLY A 716 -16.26 10.85 -14.80
C GLY A 716 -15.34 10.04 -15.72
N GLY A 717 -14.07 9.86 -15.33
CA GLY A 717 -13.10 9.11 -16.12
C GLY A 717 -12.67 9.82 -17.42
N ILE A 718 -11.36 9.90 -17.62
CA ILE A 718 -10.74 10.41 -18.85
C ILE A 718 -10.04 9.26 -19.54
N THR A 719 -10.14 9.18 -20.87
CA THR A 719 -9.32 8.29 -21.69
C THR A 719 -8.50 9.14 -22.64
N ARG A 720 -7.17 9.09 -22.58
CA ARG A 720 -6.29 9.84 -23.50
C ARG A 720 -5.62 8.88 -24.46
N ILE A 721 -5.78 9.11 -25.75
CA ILE A 721 -5.34 8.19 -26.81
C ILE A 721 -4.31 8.87 -27.70
N ASN A 722 -3.28 8.10 -28.06
CA ASN A 722 -2.09 8.51 -28.78
C ASN A 722 -1.27 9.52 -27.95
N LEU A 723 -0.74 9.10 -26.80
CA LEU A 723 0.04 9.96 -25.88
C LEU A 723 1.53 10.03 -26.17
N PHE A 724 2.12 8.89 -26.53
CA PHE A 724 3.56 8.69 -26.60
C PHE A 724 4.05 8.97 -28.02
N PRO A 725 5.11 9.78 -28.21
CA PRO A 725 5.57 10.16 -29.53
C PRO A 725 6.15 8.94 -30.26
N VAL A 726 5.85 8.82 -31.55
CA VAL A 726 6.51 7.81 -32.39
C VAL A 726 7.69 8.42 -33.14
N GLU A 727 8.86 7.77 -33.04
CA GLU A 727 10.05 8.23 -33.77
C GLU A 727 9.85 8.13 -35.29
N ASP A 728 10.52 9.02 -36.04
CA ASP A 728 10.43 9.17 -37.50
C ASP A 728 9.06 9.49 -38.13
N ARG A 729 8.77 10.82 -38.16
CA ARG A 729 7.86 11.57 -39.07
C ARG A 729 6.37 11.15 -39.10
N PRO A 730 5.45 12.02 -39.57
CA PRO A 730 4.06 11.63 -39.74
C PRO A 730 3.91 10.38 -40.63
N ARG A 731 3.33 9.32 -40.05
CA ARG A 731 3.07 8.04 -40.72
C ARG A 731 1.60 7.94 -41.15
N GLU A 732 1.26 6.89 -41.92
CA GLU A 732 -0.14 6.45 -42.05
C GLU A 732 -0.71 6.19 -40.64
N PRO A 733 -1.91 6.68 -40.32
CA PRO A 733 -2.47 6.60 -38.98
C PRO A 733 -2.62 5.15 -38.49
N ILE A 734 -2.19 4.92 -37.25
CA ILE A 734 -2.12 3.60 -36.62
C ILE A 734 -3.48 3.25 -36.00
N GLN A 735 -3.85 1.96 -36.04
CA GLN A 735 -5.08 1.48 -35.38
C GLN A 735 -4.93 1.59 -33.86
N TRP A 736 -5.75 2.44 -33.23
CA TRP A 736 -5.70 2.74 -31.80
C TRP A 736 -6.92 2.27 -31.00
N GLY A 737 -7.95 1.71 -31.66
CA GLY A 737 -9.19 1.29 -30.99
C GLY A 737 -9.02 0.20 -29.92
N ARG A 738 -7.98 -0.65 -30.03
CA ARG A 738 -7.61 -1.57 -28.94
C ARG A 738 -7.10 -0.85 -27.69
N VAL A 739 -6.36 0.24 -27.88
CA VAL A 739 -5.92 1.11 -26.77
C VAL A 739 -7.14 1.80 -26.18
N ALA A 740 -8.03 2.37 -27.01
CA ALA A 740 -9.27 2.98 -26.54
C ALA A 740 -10.16 2.03 -25.71
N ALA A 741 -10.30 0.76 -26.11
CA ALA A 741 -10.99 -0.23 -25.29
C ALA A 741 -10.28 -0.52 -23.95
N HIS A 742 -8.95 -0.62 -23.95
CA HIS A 742 -8.13 -0.83 -22.76
C HIS A 742 -8.25 0.34 -21.75
N GLU A 743 -8.00 1.58 -22.19
CA GLU A 743 -8.10 2.76 -21.32
C GLU A 743 -9.53 3.02 -20.82
N LEU A 744 -10.56 2.69 -21.62
CA LEU A 744 -11.95 2.78 -21.15
C LEU A 744 -12.24 1.75 -20.05
N ILE A 745 -11.63 0.56 -20.09
CA ILE A 745 -11.83 -0.47 -19.06
C ILE A 745 -11.13 -0.10 -17.74
N HIS A 746 -10.05 0.70 -17.76
CA HIS A 746 -9.56 1.38 -16.56
C HIS A 746 -10.60 2.36 -15.99
N ASN A 747 -11.33 3.09 -16.83
CA ASN A 747 -12.44 3.95 -16.38
C ASN A 747 -13.65 3.15 -15.85
N LEU A 748 -13.80 1.87 -16.22
CA LEU A 748 -14.72 0.92 -15.58
C LEU A 748 -14.14 0.31 -14.28
N GLY A 749 -12.93 0.70 -13.86
CA GLY A 749 -12.34 0.35 -12.56
C GLY A 749 -11.41 -0.87 -12.55
N LEU A 750 -11.06 -1.47 -13.71
CA LEU A 750 -10.15 -2.62 -13.73
C LEU A 750 -8.67 -2.22 -13.77
N VAL A 751 -7.85 -3.05 -13.11
CA VAL A 751 -6.39 -2.91 -13.02
C VAL A 751 -5.66 -3.49 -14.24
N ASP A 752 -4.41 -3.07 -14.45
CA ASP A 752 -3.50 -3.71 -15.39
C ASP A 752 -2.89 -5.00 -14.85
N TYR A 753 -2.82 -6.02 -15.70
CA TYR A 753 -2.36 -7.37 -15.33
C TYR A 753 -0.88 -7.63 -15.66
N TYR A 754 -0.16 -6.70 -16.30
CA TYR A 754 1.28 -6.82 -16.56
C TYR A 754 2.13 -6.22 -15.42
N ALA A 755 3.44 -6.47 -15.46
CA ALA A 755 4.42 -5.74 -14.66
C ALA A 755 5.01 -4.55 -15.42
N ILE A 756 5.15 -3.41 -14.74
CA ILE A 756 6.01 -2.31 -15.19
C ILE A 756 7.44 -2.63 -14.77
N GLY A 757 8.42 -2.42 -15.65
CA GLY A 757 9.85 -2.63 -15.36
C GLY A 757 10.35 -4.08 -15.40
N HIS A 758 9.49 -5.11 -15.29
CA HIS A 758 9.92 -6.51 -15.37
C HIS A 758 9.86 -7.09 -16.79
N ALA A 759 10.78 -6.65 -17.64
CA ALA A 759 11.09 -7.36 -18.88
C ALA A 759 11.92 -8.61 -18.56
N HIS A 760 11.29 -9.67 -18.04
CA HIS A 760 11.95 -10.96 -17.88
C HIS A 760 12.58 -11.38 -19.22
N GLN A 761 13.91 -11.50 -19.27
CA GLN A 761 14.58 -12.09 -20.42
C GLN A 761 14.08 -13.54 -20.54
N LEU A 762 13.28 -13.79 -21.58
CA LEU A 762 12.84 -15.15 -21.88
C LEU A 762 14.07 -16.00 -22.15
N PRO A 763 14.13 -17.24 -21.64
CA PRO A 763 15.19 -18.16 -22.01
C PRO A 763 15.20 -18.37 -23.52
N ASP A 764 16.36 -18.73 -24.09
CA ASP A 764 16.42 -19.18 -25.47
C ASP A 764 15.37 -20.29 -25.70
N PRO A 765 14.53 -20.18 -26.75
CA PRO A 765 13.53 -21.20 -27.04
C PRO A 765 14.21 -22.53 -27.35
N GLU A 766 13.55 -23.64 -27.01
CA GLU A 766 14.08 -24.98 -27.30
C GLU A 766 14.48 -25.14 -28.77
N ALA A 767 15.52 -25.94 -29.05
CA ALA A 767 16.10 -26.06 -30.37
C ALA A 767 15.06 -26.45 -31.45
N GLY A 768 14.74 -25.50 -32.32
CA GLY A 768 13.75 -25.64 -33.40
C GLY A 768 12.39 -24.99 -33.14
N LYS A 769 12.13 -24.50 -31.92
CA LYS A 769 10.93 -23.75 -31.53
C LYS A 769 11.12 -22.23 -31.69
N ILE A 770 10.02 -21.49 -31.57
CA ILE A 770 9.99 -20.04 -31.33
C ILE A 770 9.06 -19.72 -30.15
N TRP A 771 9.32 -18.60 -29.49
CA TRP A 771 8.34 -17.94 -28.63
C TRP A 771 7.26 -17.28 -29.48
N VAL A 772 6.01 -17.56 -29.13
CA VAL A 772 4.83 -16.87 -29.66
C VAL A 772 4.22 -16.06 -28.53
N ALA A 773 4.05 -14.77 -28.76
CA ALA A 773 3.46 -13.81 -27.84
C ALA A 773 1.94 -13.72 -28.04
N GLY A 774 1.21 -13.56 -26.94
CA GLY A 774 -0.19 -13.17 -26.94
C GLY A 774 -0.52 -12.33 -25.71
N ALA A 775 -1.78 -11.93 -25.59
CA ALA A 775 -2.35 -11.36 -24.37
C ALA A 775 -3.78 -11.88 -24.23
N PHE A 776 -4.19 -12.27 -23.01
CA PHE A 776 -5.57 -12.64 -22.71
C PHE A 776 -6.31 -11.43 -22.16
N GLY A 777 -7.43 -11.10 -22.81
CA GLY A 777 -8.17 -9.87 -22.58
C GLY A 777 -7.40 -8.59 -22.94
N PRO A 778 -7.99 -7.42 -22.64
CA PRO A 778 -7.43 -6.13 -23.01
C PRO A 778 -6.38 -5.63 -22.00
N MET A 779 -6.49 -5.99 -20.71
CA MET A 779 -5.67 -5.48 -19.59
C MET A 779 -4.25 -6.08 -19.52
N GLY A 780 -3.73 -6.55 -20.67
CA GLY A 780 -2.32 -6.88 -20.83
C GLY A 780 -1.81 -8.11 -20.08
N LEU A 781 -2.66 -9.09 -19.71
CA LEU A 781 -2.17 -10.39 -19.21
C LEU A 781 -1.42 -11.12 -20.32
N GLY A 782 -0.11 -10.88 -20.39
CA GLY A 782 0.77 -11.37 -21.45
C GLY A 782 1.03 -12.86 -21.35
N VAL A 783 0.96 -13.56 -22.48
CA VAL A 783 1.34 -14.98 -22.59
C VAL A 783 2.51 -15.19 -23.54
N ARG A 784 3.26 -16.26 -23.26
CA ARG A 784 4.35 -16.78 -24.09
C ARG A 784 4.16 -18.28 -24.23
N ILE A 785 4.21 -18.79 -25.45
CA ILE A 785 4.12 -20.24 -25.72
C ILE A 785 5.23 -20.68 -26.69
N LEU A 786 5.74 -21.90 -26.50
CA LEU A 786 6.64 -22.54 -27.46
C LEU A 786 5.83 -23.14 -28.62
N ALA A 787 6.20 -22.80 -29.85
CA ALA A 787 5.61 -23.38 -31.04
C ALA A 787 6.64 -23.68 -32.14
N GLU A 788 6.25 -24.49 -33.12
CA GLU A 788 7.03 -24.69 -34.33
C GLU A 788 6.99 -23.42 -35.21
N PRO A 789 8.10 -22.94 -35.80
CA PRO A 789 8.16 -21.74 -36.66
C PRO A 789 7.26 -21.78 -37.91
N ARG A 790 6.67 -22.93 -38.22
CA ARG A 790 5.75 -23.17 -39.34
C ARG A 790 4.50 -23.93 -38.91
N ASP A 791 4.09 -23.80 -37.66
CA ASP A 791 2.81 -24.34 -37.20
C ASP A 791 1.67 -23.75 -38.06
N PRO A 792 0.87 -24.56 -38.77
CA PRO A 792 -0.20 -24.06 -39.65
C PRO A 792 -1.32 -23.33 -38.89
N ARG A 793 -1.34 -23.40 -37.56
CA ARG A 793 -2.26 -22.64 -36.70
C ARG A 793 -1.84 -21.18 -36.54
N LEU A 794 -0.56 -20.84 -36.75
CA LEU A 794 0.02 -19.52 -36.53
C LEU A 794 0.10 -18.65 -37.79
N VAL A 795 -0.93 -18.72 -38.64
CA VAL A 795 -0.94 -18.01 -39.93
C VAL A 795 -1.70 -16.69 -39.81
N HIS A 796 -0.98 -15.58 -39.97
CA HIS A 796 -1.55 -14.25 -40.21
C HIS A 796 -1.98 -14.14 -41.67
N LEU A 797 -3.26 -13.85 -41.89
CA LEU A 797 -3.84 -13.63 -43.22
C LEU A 797 -4.16 -12.14 -43.42
N VAL A 798 -3.75 -11.57 -44.55
CA VAL A 798 -4.11 -10.21 -44.99
C VAL A 798 -4.88 -10.30 -46.31
N ARG A 799 -6.05 -9.65 -46.39
CA ARG A 799 -6.86 -9.53 -47.61
C ARG A 799 -6.92 -8.08 -48.05
N PHE A 800 -6.51 -7.77 -49.27
CA PHE A 800 -6.51 -6.41 -49.81
C PHE A 800 -7.83 -6.09 -50.54
N PRO A 801 -8.23 -4.79 -50.68
CA PRO A 801 -9.48 -4.41 -51.35
C PRO A 801 -9.62 -4.89 -52.80
N ASN A 802 -8.48 -5.12 -53.48
CA ASN A 802 -8.43 -5.64 -54.84
C ASN A 802 -8.65 -7.17 -54.93
N GLY A 803 -8.93 -7.84 -53.82
CA GLY A 803 -9.14 -9.28 -53.73
C GLY A 803 -7.85 -10.11 -53.59
N ALA A 804 -6.67 -9.50 -53.59
CA ALA A 804 -5.42 -10.20 -53.34
C ALA A 804 -5.30 -10.62 -51.87
N THR A 805 -4.59 -11.72 -51.61
CA THR A 805 -4.38 -12.24 -50.24
C THR A 805 -2.90 -12.53 -50.00
N SER A 806 -2.39 -12.12 -48.85
CA SER A 806 -1.09 -12.53 -48.32
C SER A 806 -1.28 -13.40 -47.09
N SER A 807 -0.42 -14.39 -46.89
CA SER A 807 -0.42 -15.27 -45.71
C SER A 807 1.00 -15.53 -45.26
N GLN A 808 1.28 -15.31 -43.97
CA GLN A 808 2.61 -15.49 -43.37
C GLN A 808 2.47 -16.13 -41.99
N PHE A 809 3.50 -16.86 -41.56
CA PHE A 809 3.58 -17.30 -40.16
C PHE A 809 3.89 -16.09 -39.28
N THR A 810 3.27 -16.02 -38.10
CA THR A 810 3.47 -14.92 -37.15
C THR A 810 3.81 -15.46 -35.75
N PRO A 811 4.70 -14.80 -34.99
CA PRO A 811 4.91 -15.07 -33.57
C PRO A 811 3.88 -14.35 -32.68
N GLU A 812 2.76 -13.85 -33.23
CA GLU A 812 1.72 -13.13 -32.48
C GLU A 812 0.36 -13.85 -32.53
N LEU A 813 -0.26 -14.04 -31.36
CA LEU A 813 -1.64 -14.49 -31.21
C LEU A 813 -2.60 -13.31 -31.09
N GLY A 814 -3.71 -13.38 -31.83
CA GLY A 814 -4.88 -12.53 -31.65
C GLY A 814 -5.96 -13.19 -30.78
N ALA A 815 -5.58 -13.97 -29.77
CA ALA A 815 -6.47 -14.66 -28.83
C ALA A 815 -6.90 -13.71 -27.69
N TRP A 816 -7.74 -12.74 -28.02
CA TRP A 816 -8.00 -11.55 -27.19
C TRP A 816 -9.28 -11.65 -26.34
N GLU A 817 -9.78 -12.86 -26.10
CA GLU A 817 -10.99 -13.07 -25.30
C GLU A 817 -10.75 -12.67 -23.84
N MET A 818 -11.63 -11.82 -23.33
CA MET A 818 -11.56 -11.25 -21.98
C MET A 818 -11.74 -12.34 -20.93
N LEU A 819 -10.93 -12.28 -19.88
CA LEU A 819 -10.96 -13.26 -18.78
C LEU A 819 -12.35 -13.29 -18.14
N ALA A 820 -12.78 -14.48 -17.70
CA ALA A 820 -14.02 -14.62 -16.97
C ALA A 820 -13.99 -13.83 -15.66
N TRP A 821 -12.80 -13.72 -15.04
CA TRP A 821 -12.58 -12.88 -13.87
C TRP A 821 -12.98 -11.42 -14.11
N SER A 822 -12.41 -10.79 -15.14
CA SER A 822 -12.68 -9.39 -15.49
C SER A 822 -14.15 -9.17 -15.86
N ARG A 823 -14.79 -10.14 -16.53
CA ARG A 823 -16.22 -10.09 -16.85
C ARG A 823 -17.11 -10.17 -15.60
N TRP A 824 -16.72 -10.97 -14.61
CA TRP A 824 -17.45 -11.06 -13.34
C TRP A 824 -17.29 -9.79 -12.49
N GLN A 825 -16.08 -9.21 -12.45
CA GLN A 825 -15.85 -7.91 -11.81
C GLN A 825 -16.78 -6.82 -12.37
N LEU A 826 -16.93 -6.77 -13.70
CA LEU A 826 -17.79 -5.82 -14.41
C LEU A 826 -19.29 -6.19 -14.40
N GLY A 827 -19.68 -7.30 -13.78
CA GLY A 827 -21.07 -7.78 -13.75
C GLY A 827 -21.60 -8.34 -15.08
N TRP A 828 -20.74 -8.52 -16.09
CA TRP A 828 -21.09 -9.08 -17.40
C TRP A 828 -21.25 -10.62 -17.38
N LEU A 829 -20.69 -11.26 -16.34
CA LEU A 829 -21.10 -12.60 -15.89
C LEU A 829 -21.83 -12.46 -14.56
N ASP A 830 -22.93 -13.19 -14.39
CA ASP A 830 -23.70 -13.23 -13.14
C ASP A 830 -23.33 -14.44 -12.25
N GLU A 831 -23.74 -14.39 -10.97
CA GLU A 831 -23.44 -15.44 -9.97
C GLU A 831 -23.88 -16.86 -10.37
N THR A 832 -24.86 -17.01 -11.26
CA THR A 832 -25.31 -18.33 -11.73
C THR A 832 -24.31 -18.97 -12.70
N GLN A 833 -23.45 -18.16 -13.33
CA GLN A 833 -22.41 -18.58 -14.25
C GLN A 833 -21.05 -18.80 -13.56
N ILE A 834 -20.95 -18.54 -12.25
CA ILE A 834 -19.71 -18.70 -11.47
C ILE A 834 -19.85 -19.89 -10.51
N ARG A 835 -18.85 -20.77 -10.48
CA ARG A 835 -18.79 -21.85 -9.49
C ARG A 835 -17.75 -21.54 -8.41
N CYS A 836 -18.20 -21.09 -7.25
CA CYS A 836 -17.33 -21.01 -6.09
C CYS A 836 -17.09 -22.40 -5.48
N VAL A 837 -15.82 -22.76 -5.27
CA VAL A 837 -15.34 -24.09 -4.89
C VAL A 837 -14.74 -24.03 -3.49
N THR A 838 -15.55 -24.35 -2.48
CA THR A 838 -15.16 -24.36 -1.07
C THR A 838 -14.93 -25.78 -0.51
N GLU A 839 -15.40 -26.81 -1.22
CA GLU A 839 -15.27 -28.21 -0.83
C GLU A 839 -13.86 -28.77 -1.11
N PRO A 840 -13.33 -29.71 -0.31
CA PRO A 840 -12.02 -30.32 -0.53
C PRO A 840 -11.88 -31.10 -1.85
N ALA A 841 -12.99 -31.48 -2.49
CA ALA A 841 -13.02 -32.12 -3.80
C ALA A 841 -14.31 -31.74 -4.54
N GLN A 842 -14.20 -31.22 -5.75
CA GLN A 842 -15.35 -30.85 -6.58
C GLN A 842 -15.07 -31.02 -8.07
N THR A 843 -16.04 -31.55 -8.80
CA THR A 843 -16.04 -31.60 -10.27
C THR A 843 -16.96 -30.49 -10.81
N VAL A 844 -16.52 -29.77 -11.84
CA VAL A 844 -17.24 -28.65 -12.45
C VAL A 844 -17.24 -28.82 -13.97
N ASP A 845 -18.41 -28.65 -14.58
CA ASP A 845 -18.58 -28.58 -16.04
C ASP A 845 -18.51 -27.12 -16.48
N LEU A 846 -17.46 -26.75 -17.21
CA LEU A 846 -17.18 -25.38 -17.65
C LEU A 846 -17.59 -25.17 -19.12
N SER A 847 -18.52 -24.23 -19.34
CA SER A 847 -18.91 -23.67 -20.64
C SER A 847 -17.82 -22.74 -21.20
N PRO A 848 -17.79 -22.48 -22.53
CA PRO A 848 -16.84 -21.55 -23.13
C PRO A 848 -16.99 -20.14 -22.57
N ILE A 849 -15.89 -19.49 -22.16
CA ILE A 849 -15.95 -18.11 -21.64
C ILE A 849 -16.48 -17.08 -22.64
N ALA A 850 -16.47 -17.39 -23.94
CA ALA A 850 -16.89 -16.49 -25.02
C ALA A 850 -18.41 -16.55 -25.29
N ASP A 851 -19.08 -17.65 -24.93
CA ASP A 851 -20.54 -17.80 -25.02
C ASP A 851 -20.97 -18.86 -23.98
N PRO A 852 -21.04 -18.49 -22.68
CA PRO A 852 -21.29 -19.45 -21.61
C PRO A 852 -22.77 -19.89 -21.53
N GLY A 853 -23.68 -19.10 -22.12
CA GLY A 853 -25.13 -19.28 -21.98
C GLY A 853 -25.58 -19.31 -20.52
N GLU A 854 -26.48 -20.22 -20.17
CA GLU A 854 -26.90 -20.51 -18.78
C GLU A 854 -25.91 -21.44 -18.02
N GLY A 855 -24.71 -21.70 -18.57
CA GLY A 855 -23.72 -22.59 -17.98
C GLY A 855 -22.62 -21.87 -17.18
N ILE A 856 -21.79 -22.65 -16.48
CA ILE A 856 -20.70 -22.11 -15.67
C ILE A 856 -19.54 -21.65 -16.57
N ALA A 857 -19.21 -20.35 -16.56
CA ALA A 857 -18.09 -19.78 -17.31
C ALA A 857 -16.73 -20.03 -16.62
N MET A 858 -16.69 -19.97 -15.29
CA MET A 858 -15.47 -20.26 -14.51
C MET A 858 -15.78 -20.91 -13.17
N ALA A 859 -14.82 -21.67 -12.67
CA ALA A 859 -14.73 -22.02 -11.25
C ALA A 859 -13.70 -21.12 -10.56
N ALA A 860 -13.97 -20.78 -9.30
CA ALA A 860 -13.06 -20.01 -8.45
C ALA A 860 -12.88 -20.73 -7.12
N VAL A 861 -11.66 -20.75 -6.59
CA VAL A 861 -11.30 -21.35 -5.29
C VAL A 861 -10.74 -20.23 -4.42
N PRO A 862 -11.38 -19.84 -3.31
CA PRO A 862 -10.83 -18.80 -2.44
C PRO A 862 -9.59 -19.35 -1.73
N LEU A 863 -8.49 -18.59 -1.77
CA LEU A 863 -7.22 -18.95 -1.14
C LEU A 863 -6.98 -18.14 0.13
N SER A 864 -7.32 -16.85 0.09
CA SER A 864 -7.30 -15.91 1.22
C SER A 864 -8.35 -14.80 0.97
N ASP A 865 -8.41 -13.80 1.85
CA ASP A 865 -9.32 -12.64 1.67
C ASP A 865 -8.93 -11.76 0.47
N THR A 866 -7.70 -11.89 -0.03
CA THR A 866 -7.18 -11.15 -1.20
C THR A 866 -6.78 -12.05 -2.37
N GLU A 867 -6.62 -13.36 -2.17
CA GLU A 867 -6.18 -14.31 -3.22
C GLU A 867 -7.25 -15.34 -3.59
N VAL A 868 -7.34 -15.63 -4.89
CA VAL A 868 -8.27 -16.63 -5.45
C VAL A 868 -7.65 -17.34 -6.65
N LEU A 869 -7.84 -18.65 -6.74
CA LEU A 869 -7.48 -19.46 -7.90
C LEU A 869 -8.67 -19.50 -8.86
N VAL A 870 -8.48 -19.10 -10.11
CA VAL A 870 -9.50 -19.08 -11.15
C VAL A 870 -9.22 -20.17 -12.19
N ILE A 871 -10.27 -20.86 -12.63
CA ILE A 871 -10.24 -21.96 -13.59
C ILE A 871 -11.31 -21.68 -14.65
N GLU A 872 -10.90 -21.39 -15.90
CA GLU A 872 -11.81 -21.00 -16.98
C GLU A 872 -11.60 -21.79 -18.28
N SER A 873 -12.66 -21.98 -19.07
CA SER A 873 -12.66 -22.80 -20.28
C SER A 873 -12.42 -21.97 -21.54
N ARG A 874 -11.23 -22.12 -22.14
CA ARG A 874 -10.80 -21.39 -23.34
C ARG A 874 -11.08 -22.19 -24.61
N ARG A 875 -11.83 -21.60 -25.55
CA ARG A 875 -12.29 -22.22 -26.81
C ARG A 875 -12.01 -21.31 -27.99
N ARG A 876 -11.89 -21.84 -29.21
CA ARG A 876 -11.63 -21.05 -30.43
C ARG A 876 -12.89 -20.38 -30.98
N THR A 877 -13.64 -19.74 -30.09
CA THR A 877 -14.85 -18.94 -30.34
C THR A 877 -14.56 -17.49 -29.93
N GLY A 878 -15.47 -16.55 -30.25
CA GLY A 878 -15.27 -15.12 -29.97
C GLY A 878 -13.93 -14.57 -30.47
N TYR A 879 -13.24 -13.82 -29.60
CA TYR A 879 -11.90 -13.27 -29.83
C TYR A 879 -10.78 -14.32 -29.70
N ASP A 880 -11.02 -15.46 -29.06
CA ASP A 880 -10.08 -16.60 -29.05
C ASP A 880 -10.07 -17.38 -30.39
N ALA A 881 -11.05 -17.16 -31.26
CA ALA A 881 -11.02 -17.64 -32.65
C ALA A 881 -9.94 -16.95 -33.51
N GLY A 882 -9.47 -15.78 -33.08
CA GLY A 882 -8.44 -14.96 -33.74
C GLY A 882 -8.94 -13.60 -34.19
N TRP A 883 -8.25 -12.55 -33.75
CA TRP A 883 -8.62 -11.16 -33.99
C TRP A 883 -8.58 -10.76 -35.48
N ARG A 884 -9.62 -10.04 -35.91
CA ARG A 884 -9.74 -9.46 -37.26
C ARG A 884 -9.84 -7.96 -37.16
N PHE A 885 -9.11 -7.25 -38.01
CA PHE A 885 -9.15 -5.80 -38.05
C PHE A 885 -8.98 -5.26 -39.48
N ARG A 886 -9.49 -4.05 -39.71
CA ARG A 886 -9.40 -3.37 -41.00
C ARG A 886 -8.39 -2.23 -40.91
N TRP A 887 -7.52 -2.14 -41.91
CA TRP A 887 -6.54 -1.07 -42.07
C TRP A 887 -7.15 0.16 -42.74
N SER A 888 -6.51 1.32 -42.56
CA SER A 888 -6.85 2.59 -43.22
C SER A 888 -7.05 2.40 -44.74
N ASN A 889 -6.14 1.67 -45.40
CA ASN A 889 -6.17 1.38 -46.83
C ASN A 889 -7.27 0.37 -47.28
N GLY A 890 -8.13 -0.07 -46.36
CA GLY A 890 -9.25 -0.98 -46.60
C GLY A 890 -8.88 -2.47 -46.62
N ALA A 891 -7.60 -2.84 -46.42
CA ALA A 891 -7.22 -4.24 -46.22
C ALA A 891 -7.78 -4.78 -44.89
N THR A 892 -7.96 -6.09 -44.80
CA THR A 892 -8.36 -6.79 -43.57
C THR A 892 -7.26 -7.76 -43.14
N SER A 893 -6.75 -7.59 -41.92
CA SER A 893 -5.88 -8.56 -41.25
C SER A 893 -6.69 -9.58 -40.44
N THR A 894 -6.13 -10.76 -40.24
CA THR A 894 -6.62 -11.80 -39.32
C THR A 894 -5.43 -12.44 -38.64
N LEU A 895 -5.23 -12.15 -37.36
CA LEU A 895 -4.24 -12.83 -36.52
C LEU A 895 -4.77 -14.23 -36.14
N PRO A 896 -3.88 -15.21 -35.89
CA PRO A 896 -4.29 -16.53 -35.43
C PRO A 896 -4.88 -16.46 -34.02
N GLY A 897 -5.96 -17.20 -33.78
CA GLY A 897 -6.53 -17.41 -32.43
C GLY A 897 -5.75 -18.45 -31.62
N LEU A 898 -6.39 -18.97 -30.57
CA LEU A 898 -5.80 -20.01 -29.72
C LEU A 898 -5.31 -21.22 -30.55
N PRO A 899 -4.07 -21.72 -30.32
CA PRO A 899 -3.58 -22.89 -31.04
C PRO A 899 -4.26 -24.19 -30.59
N THR A 900 -4.56 -24.32 -29.30
CA THR A 900 -5.21 -25.48 -28.68
C THR A 900 -6.26 -24.97 -27.70
N GLU A 901 -7.36 -25.71 -27.55
CA GLU A 901 -8.41 -25.44 -26.58
C GLU A 901 -8.17 -26.23 -25.29
N GLY A 902 -8.71 -25.76 -24.18
CA GLY A 902 -8.58 -26.42 -22.89
C GLY A 902 -8.96 -25.49 -21.74
N VAL A 903 -8.31 -25.68 -20.59
CA VAL A 903 -8.60 -24.93 -19.36
C VAL A 903 -7.40 -24.07 -18.96
N LEU A 904 -7.64 -22.77 -18.81
CA LEU A 904 -6.68 -21.82 -18.27
C LEU A 904 -6.87 -21.77 -16.75
N VAL A 905 -5.75 -21.84 -16.00
CA VAL A 905 -5.73 -21.71 -14.53
C VAL A 905 -4.82 -20.54 -14.17
N TYR A 906 -5.24 -19.68 -13.24
CA TYR A 906 -4.45 -18.53 -12.78
C TYR A 906 -4.82 -18.13 -11.36
N THR A 907 -3.85 -17.60 -10.61
CA THR A 907 -4.10 -16.93 -9.32
C THR A 907 -4.34 -15.45 -9.56
N VAL A 908 -5.28 -14.86 -8.83
CA VAL A 908 -5.50 -13.42 -8.70
C VAL A 908 -5.06 -13.01 -7.28
N ASP A 909 -4.19 -12.00 -7.16
CA ASP A 909 -3.87 -11.27 -5.92
C ASP A 909 -4.49 -9.88 -6.02
N ALA A 910 -5.65 -9.72 -5.37
CA ALA A 910 -6.47 -8.51 -5.39
C ALA A 910 -5.86 -7.33 -4.60
N ALA A 911 -4.82 -7.56 -3.80
CA ALA A 911 -4.11 -6.51 -3.08
C ALA A 911 -3.07 -5.76 -3.95
N ARG A 912 -2.84 -6.21 -5.19
CA ARG A 912 -1.90 -5.60 -6.14
C ARG A 912 -2.56 -4.50 -6.98
N VAL A 913 -1.80 -3.43 -7.22
CA VAL A 913 -2.16 -2.34 -8.13
C VAL A 913 -1.59 -2.57 -9.55
N SER A 914 -1.99 -1.71 -10.50
CA SER A 914 -1.52 -1.73 -11.89
C SER A 914 -0.01 -1.77 -11.97
N GLY A 915 0.52 -2.62 -12.84
CA GLY A 915 1.97 -2.76 -13.03
C GLY A 915 2.68 -3.66 -12.01
N LEU A 916 1.97 -4.32 -11.08
CA LEU A 916 2.55 -5.22 -10.08
C LEU A 916 2.11 -6.70 -10.20
N LEU A 917 1.75 -7.15 -11.42
CA LEU A 917 1.30 -8.54 -11.71
C LEU A 917 0.21 -9.05 -10.75
N PRO A 918 -0.97 -8.40 -10.68
CA PRO A 918 -2.11 -8.88 -9.90
C PRO A 918 -2.61 -10.26 -10.34
N LEU A 919 -2.33 -10.70 -11.57
CA LEU A 919 -2.72 -12.00 -12.09
C LEU A 919 -1.48 -12.81 -12.48
N LYS A 920 -1.43 -14.09 -12.06
CA LYS A 920 -0.35 -15.01 -12.39
C LYS A 920 -0.88 -16.34 -12.93
N ILE A 921 -0.49 -16.68 -14.16
CA ILE A 921 -0.93 -17.90 -14.83
C ILE A 921 -0.24 -19.14 -14.24
N ALA A 922 -1.00 -20.23 -14.07
CA ALA A 922 -0.49 -21.56 -13.79
C ALA A 922 0.39 -22.02 -14.97
N GLY A 923 1.70 -21.97 -14.77
CA GLY A 923 2.67 -22.07 -15.85
C GLY A 923 3.82 -21.06 -15.79
N ASP A 924 3.80 -20.18 -14.79
CA ASP A 924 4.90 -19.26 -14.47
C ASP A 924 5.60 -19.68 -13.17
N THR A 925 6.63 -20.51 -13.32
CA THR A 925 7.45 -20.99 -12.19
C THR A 925 8.54 -20.01 -11.74
N GLY A 926 8.60 -18.78 -12.30
CA GLY A 926 9.54 -17.72 -11.86
C GLY A 926 11.03 -18.07 -11.98
N ASN A 927 11.38 -19.17 -12.65
CA ASN A 927 12.70 -19.81 -12.62
C ASN A 927 13.50 -19.64 -13.93
N GLY A 928 13.07 -18.73 -14.81
CA GLY A 928 13.64 -18.57 -16.15
C GLY A 928 13.27 -19.67 -17.14
N ARG A 929 12.20 -20.45 -16.89
CA ARG A 929 11.54 -21.31 -17.88
C ARG A 929 10.07 -20.94 -17.97
N VAL A 930 9.55 -20.85 -19.19
CA VAL A 930 8.10 -20.78 -19.43
C VAL A 930 7.59 -22.21 -19.44
N ASP A 931 6.56 -22.52 -18.66
CA ASP A 931 6.09 -23.89 -18.56
C ASP A 931 5.41 -24.37 -19.84
N ALA A 932 5.29 -25.69 -19.96
CA ALA A 932 4.75 -26.36 -21.13
C ALA A 932 3.24 -26.13 -21.27
N TYR A 933 2.88 -25.06 -22.01
CA TYR A 933 1.53 -24.75 -22.47
C TYR A 933 0.57 -24.27 -21.34
N PRO A 934 0.21 -22.98 -21.27
CA PRO A 934 -0.59 -22.39 -20.17
C PRO A 934 -2.07 -22.81 -20.14
N ILE A 935 -2.45 -23.82 -20.92
CA ILE A 935 -3.83 -24.30 -21.07
C ILE A 935 -3.79 -25.82 -20.91
N LEU A 936 -4.40 -26.35 -19.85
CA LEU A 936 -4.49 -27.79 -19.62
C LEU A 936 -5.32 -28.44 -20.72
N THR A 937 -4.81 -29.54 -21.28
CA THR A 937 -5.53 -30.43 -22.19
C THR A 937 -6.02 -31.69 -21.47
N VAL A 938 -6.88 -32.49 -22.12
CA VAL A 938 -7.56 -33.62 -21.47
C VAL A 938 -6.58 -34.67 -20.96
N GLY A 939 -6.61 -34.90 -19.64
CA GLY A 939 -5.70 -35.79 -18.91
C GLY A 939 -4.51 -35.08 -18.25
N GLU A 940 -4.35 -33.78 -18.44
CA GLU A 940 -3.33 -32.97 -17.76
C GLU A 940 -3.86 -32.38 -16.45
N SER A 941 -2.94 -32.06 -15.55
CA SER A 941 -3.24 -31.46 -14.25
C SER A 941 -2.14 -30.50 -13.82
N VAL A 942 -2.51 -29.52 -12.99
CA VAL A 942 -1.58 -28.58 -12.33
C VAL A 942 -1.91 -28.50 -10.85
N THR A 943 -0.91 -28.27 -10.00
CA THR A 943 -1.11 -28.09 -8.56
C THR A 943 -0.56 -26.74 -8.11
N LEU A 944 -1.40 -25.94 -7.45
CA LEU A 944 -1.11 -24.59 -6.96
C LEU A 944 -1.78 -24.36 -5.61
N HIS A 945 -1.10 -23.72 -4.66
CA HIS A 945 -1.62 -23.39 -3.32
C HIS A 945 -2.32 -24.59 -2.61
N GLY A 946 -1.81 -25.81 -2.80
CA GLY A 946 -2.39 -27.04 -2.24
C GLY A 946 -3.64 -27.58 -2.97
N TYR A 947 -4.04 -27.01 -4.11
CA TYR A 947 -5.14 -27.51 -4.95
C TYR A 947 -4.62 -28.08 -6.27
N THR A 948 -4.97 -29.33 -6.57
CA THR A 948 -4.75 -29.97 -7.88
C THR A 948 -5.99 -29.79 -8.76
N VAL A 949 -5.82 -29.16 -9.92
CA VAL A 949 -6.84 -29.00 -10.96
C VAL A 949 -6.51 -29.98 -12.10
N THR A 950 -7.46 -30.83 -12.48
CA THR A 950 -7.32 -31.83 -13.56
C THR A 950 -8.41 -31.63 -14.61
N LEU A 951 -8.06 -31.62 -15.90
CA LEU A 951 -9.05 -31.63 -16.98
C LEU A 951 -9.41 -33.07 -17.36
N ASP A 952 -10.53 -33.56 -16.83
CA ASP A 952 -10.95 -34.97 -16.96
C ASP A 952 -11.46 -35.29 -18.38
N SER A 953 -12.25 -34.40 -18.98
CA SER A 953 -12.82 -34.63 -20.30
C SER A 953 -13.24 -33.35 -21.03
N ALA A 954 -13.36 -33.45 -22.36
CA ALA A 954 -13.98 -32.45 -23.22
C ALA A 954 -15.15 -33.10 -23.97
N SER A 955 -16.37 -32.59 -23.79
CA SER A 955 -17.60 -33.14 -24.38
C SER A 955 -18.37 -32.04 -25.11
N GLY A 956 -18.16 -31.95 -26.42
CA GLY A 956 -18.56 -30.78 -27.19
C GLY A 956 -17.82 -29.54 -26.68
N GLU A 957 -18.58 -28.47 -26.43
CA GLU A 957 -18.08 -27.19 -25.91
C GLU A 957 -17.75 -27.20 -24.40
N ILE A 958 -18.18 -28.23 -23.67
CA ILE A 958 -17.98 -28.32 -22.21
C ILE A 958 -16.63 -28.98 -21.86
N HIS A 959 -15.92 -28.40 -20.91
CA HIS A 959 -14.75 -28.98 -20.24
C HIS A 959 -15.11 -29.40 -18.82
N THR A 960 -14.98 -30.69 -18.50
CA THR A 960 -15.20 -31.21 -17.14
C THR A 960 -13.88 -31.22 -16.38
N VAL A 961 -13.77 -30.42 -15.31
CA VAL A 961 -12.58 -30.34 -14.45
C VAL A 961 -12.86 -30.91 -13.07
N THR A 962 -11.87 -31.59 -12.47
CA THR A 962 -11.88 -31.97 -11.06
C THR A 962 -10.81 -31.19 -10.30
N ILE A 963 -11.24 -30.56 -9.21
CA ILE A 963 -10.43 -29.72 -8.32
C ILE A 963 -10.38 -30.43 -6.96
N THR A 964 -9.19 -30.71 -6.45
CA THR A 964 -9.00 -31.41 -5.16
C THR A 964 -7.92 -30.76 -4.31
N LYS A 965 -8.20 -30.57 -3.02
CA LYS A 965 -7.24 -30.09 -2.03
C LYS A 965 -6.37 -31.23 -1.52
N THR A 966 -5.06 -31.06 -1.60
CA THR A 966 -4.07 -31.99 -1.04
C THR A 966 -4.04 -31.83 0.48
N VAL A 967 -4.11 -32.94 1.21
CA VAL A 967 -3.91 -32.95 2.67
C VAL A 967 -2.44 -33.22 2.93
N GLU A 968 -1.75 -32.29 3.59
CA GLU A 968 -0.45 -32.58 4.21
C GLU A 968 -0.71 -33.35 5.51
N ASP A 969 -0.20 -34.58 5.60
CA ASP A 969 -0.26 -35.38 6.83
C ASP A 969 0.74 -34.82 7.86
N ASP A 970 0.25 -34.42 9.05
CA ASP A 970 1.06 -34.08 10.23
C ASP A 970 1.86 -35.30 10.72
N ALA A 971 2.96 -35.61 10.04
CA ALA A 971 3.76 -36.81 10.24
C ALA A 971 5.05 -36.59 11.05
N GLU A 972 5.09 -35.61 11.98
CA GLU A 972 6.28 -35.34 12.81
C GLU A 972 5.99 -35.06 14.30
N ALA A 973 5.11 -35.86 14.92
CA ALA A 973 4.83 -35.79 16.38
C ALA A 973 4.76 -37.15 17.12
N ALA A 974 5.24 -38.25 16.52
CA ALA A 974 4.95 -39.61 17.02
C ALA A 974 6.14 -40.59 17.18
N GLU A 975 7.42 -40.16 17.12
CA GLU A 975 8.57 -41.06 17.33
C GLU A 975 9.68 -40.53 18.30
N THR A 976 9.33 -40.14 19.53
CA THR A 976 10.30 -40.10 20.66
C THR A 976 9.64 -40.45 21.99
N GLY A 977 9.34 -41.73 22.24
CA GLY A 977 8.50 -42.11 23.39
C GLY A 977 8.65 -43.49 24.04
N GLN A 978 9.61 -44.34 23.66
CA GLN A 978 9.89 -45.60 24.38
C GLN A 978 11.39 -45.91 24.43
N GLY A 979 11.96 -46.05 25.64
CA GLY A 979 13.41 -46.28 25.77
C GLY A 979 14.04 -46.50 27.15
N GLN A 980 13.31 -46.51 28.28
CA GLN A 980 13.85 -46.97 29.57
C GLN A 980 12.81 -47.66 30.47
N ALA A 981 12.89 -49.00 30.53
CA ALA A 981 12.44 -49.87 31.62
C ALA A 981 13.17 -51.22 31.52
#